data_AF-A0A6I3DSK8-F1
#
_entry.id   AF-A0A6I3DSK8-F1
#
_cell.length_a   1.000
_cell.length_b   1.000
_cell.length_c   1.000
_cell.angle_alpha   90.00
_cell.angle_beta   90.00
_cell.angle_gamma   90.00
#
_symmetry.space_group_name_H-M   'P 1'
#
loop_
_entity.id
_entity.type
_entity.pdbx_description
1 polymer ?
#
loop_
_entity_poly.entity_id
_entity_poly.type
_entity_poly.pdbx_seq_one_letter_code
_entity_poly.pdbx_strand_id
1 'polypeptide(L)'
;MTRVFTQPIEPQTNYFAQKICDPIPRPGVVAVKDLLLKTYGDRVIYIPRYGCAGLSEHHEGRALDWMISVRKVDQKATADSFIAWLQKSDQFGNKIAMARRIGVMYIIWNNKIWRAYDPGRGWTEYKSCSTRPSTSNDTECHRDHVHISFTWDGAMAATSFYTGQVLDSGAPCGAIDSAGAAAPVQKGQQFVSLTPVRVLDSLRGLGVASAKKCRLEFTSNTSAGRQMEVQVAGRGGVPATGASAVALSVRTKTNAPSSVYLWPSGGTRTPSVAMKVAAGGSTRSTLVVPLGLDGKISLATSLGAQWISADVLGYYQQYGGMLFNPTEPRRVVTNVSIPANSTKTIKFGGRNGVPADGSGAFVLTVATSGATKSGTLRVYPAGATESITDVVSYRANARISSSVITASRRDGTIVIKNVNTVSAVQVTVDINGWYGTSGLGHTGTKPKRILDTTTGLGASGRVTSGRSVTFAVANQLGIPVNAKAVALQVLAIDPDTGTAARFKSTTALASSGYQVSVPTAASMAQYVVAPIGANGKVSLTGLTGSSNFRADVVGWWTPVTTQYVVSSALSVPTVLVPAQPTITGRVRPLALTSGGSVALQELKAGKWVKVGTSPIAPNGQFSVVVPVKTYGSHSYRVYKGASSCSPLGCTLKSFATKPLVVRAAQRYAVTMASSRTSVRSGSKITFTGKVAPTLVGSQVKVQVLSLGLWKTLGLATVQSTGAYSYPVVVKKRGLRQFRAYKASNNCSLGFCELRPAKSAIVQVTVR
;
A
#
# COMPACT_ATOMS: atom_id res chain seq x y z
N MET A 1 -44.39 17.50 -20.94
CA MET A 1 -44.63 16.72 -19.71
C MET A 1 -44.09 17.52 -18.54
N THR A 2 -44.96 18.07 -17.70
CA THR A 2 -44.61 18.72 -16.43
C THR A 2 -44.19 17.61 -15.47
N ARG A 3 -42.90 17.59 -15.09
CA ARG A 3 -42.39 16.57 -14.17
C ARG A 3 -42.95 16.84 -12.77
N VAL A 4 -43.59 15.85 -12.17
CA VAL A 4 -44.05 15.92 -10.78
C VAL A 4 -42.85 15.63 -9.86
N PHE A 5 -42.53 16.57 -8.98
CA PHE A 5 -41.44 16.41 -8.02
C PHE A 5 -41.96 15.84 -6.68
N THR A 6 -41.14 15.03 -6.03
CA THR A 6 -41.41 14.48 -4.69
C THR A 6 -40.94 15.45 -3.59
N GLN A 7 -41.38 15.22 -2.34
CA GLN A 7 -40.99 16.02 -1.17
C GLN A 7 -39.46 16.18 -0.99
N PRO A 8 -38.62 15.13 -1.13
CA PRO A 8 -37.17 15.30 -1.05
C PRO A 8 -36.62 16.26 -2.11
N ILE A 9 -35.55 16.99 -1.75
CA ILE A 9 -34.88 17.96 -2.62
C ILE A 9 -33.35 17.94 -2.38
N GLU A 10 -32.57 18.35 -3.39
CA GLU A 10 -31.12 18.51 -3.32
C GLU A 10 -30.71 19.34 -2.10
N PRO A 11 -29.64 19.00 -1.37
CA PRO A 11 -29.18 19.81 -0.24
C PRO A 11 -28.85 21.24 -0.66
N GLN A 12 -28.74 22.12 0.33
CA GLN A 12 -28.27 23.49 0.11
C GLN A 12 -26.88 23.46 -0.56
N THR A 13 -26.72 24.26 -1.62
CA THR A 13 -25.48 24.26 -2.40
C THR A 13 -24.34 25.01 -1.71
N ASN A 14 -23.09 24.62 -2.00
CA ASN A 14 -21.89 25.39 -1.69
C ASN A 14 -21.49 26.30 -2.85
N TYR A 15 -20.58 27.25 -2.59
CA TYR A 15 -19.91 28.01 -3.64
C TYR A 15 -18.74 27.21 -4.24
N PHE A 16 -18.67 27.19 -5.58
CA PHE A 16 -17.65 26.51 -6.37
C PHE A 16 -17.05 27.48 -7.38
N ALA A 17 -15.95 28.14 -6.98
CA ALA A 17 -15.19 29.00 -7.88
C ALA A 17 -14.69 28.25 -9.11
N GLN A 18 -14.57 28.96 -10.24
CA GLN A 18 -13.81 28.47 -11.39
C GLN A 18 -12.41 27.98 -10.98
N LYS A 19 -12.00 26.81 -11.50
CA LYS A 19 -10.68 26.20 -11.31
C LYS A 19 -10.00 25.78 -12.59
N ILE A 20 -10.76 25.54 -13.66
CA ILE A 20 -10.21 25.04 -14.92
C ILE A 20 -10.65 25.89 -16.11
N CYS A 21 -9.95 25.67 -17.22
CA CYS A 21 -10.32 26.15 -18.55
C CYS A 21 -10.77 24.94 -19.37
N ASP A 22 -12.08 24.73 -19.45
CA ASP A 22 -12.74 23.70 -20.25
C ASP A 22 -14.09 24.26 -20.72
N PRO A 23 -14.10 25.11 -21.75
CA PRO A 23 -15.29 25.85 -22.22
C PRO A 23 -16.24 24.96 -23.02
N ILE A 24 -16.30 23.66 -22.73
CA ILE A 24 -17.30 22.75 -23.29
C ILE A 24 -18.62 22.96 -22.53
N PRO A 25 -19.72 23.36 -23.21
CA PRO A 25 -21.04 23.50 -22.58
C PRO A 25 -21.45 22.22 -21.84
N ARG A 26 -21.80 22.35 -20.55
CA ARG A 26 -22.21 21.19 -19.76
C ARG A 26 -23.69 20.86 -20.01
N PRO A 27 -24.08 19.57 -19.99
CA PRO A 27 -25.40 19.14 -20.46
C PRO A 27 -26.57 19.74 -19.67
N GLY A 28 -26.42 19.99 -18.38
CA GLY A 28 -27.45 20.65 -17.57
C GLY A 28 -27.63 22.12 -17.94
N VAL A 29 -26.53 22.82 -18.26
CA VAL A 29 -26.59 24.22 -18.72
C VAL A 29 -27.25 24.32 -20.09
N VAL A 30 -26.95 23.37 -20.99
CA VAL A 30 -27.64 23.23 -22.29
C VAL A 30 -29.13 22.97 -22.09
N ALA A 31 -29.50 22.06 -21.19
CA ALA A 31 -30.91 21.79 -20.89
C ALA A 31 -31.66 23.00 -20.31
N VAL A 32 -30.99 23.86 -19.52
CA VAL A 32 -31.59 25.13 -19.05
C VAL A 32 -31.72 26.14 -20.18
N LYS A 33 -30.73 26.23 -21.07
CA LYS A 33 -30.85 27.02 -22.31
C LYS A 33 -32.08 26.58 -23.10
N ASP A 34 -32.25 25.29 -23.34
CA ASP A 34 -33.37 24.74 -24.10
C ASP A 34 -34.72 25.00 -23.40
N LEU A 35 -34.74 24.92 -22.06
CA LEU A 35 -35.91 25.29 -21.26
C LEU A 35 -36.30 26.75 -21.46
N LEU A 36 -35.33 27.68 -21.39
CA LEU A 36 -35.57 29.11 -21.57
C LEU A 36 -36.11 29.42 -22.96
N LEU A 37 -35.48 28.87 -24.01
CA LEU A 37 -35.93 29.05 -25.40
C LEU A 37 -37.34 28.51 -25.61
N LYS A 38 -37.64 27.33 -25.05
CA LYS A 38 -38.96 26.71 -25.15
C LYS A 38 -40.04 27.51 -24.42
N THR A 39 -39.71 28.13 -23.30
CA THR A 39 -40.70 28.78 -22.42
C THR A 39 -40.95 30.24 -22.80
N TYR A 40 -39.90 30.96 -23.21
CA TYR A 40 -39.94 32.42 -23.39
C TYR A 40 -39.62 32.87 -24.82
N GLY A 41 -39.50 31.93 -25.77
CA GLY A 41 -39.24 32.20 -27.17
C GLY A 41 -37.77 32.39 -27.51
N ASP A 42 -37.50 32.67 -28.79
CA ASP A 42 -36.14 32.73 -29.32
C ASP A 42 -35.36 33.96 -28.82
N ARG A 43 -34.19 33.70 -28.23
CA ARG A 43 -33.28 34.69 -27.65
C ARG A 43 -31.85 34.18 -27.70
N VAL A 44 -30.89 35.10 -27.78
CA VAL A 44 -29.47 34.75 -27.70
C VAL A 44 -29.13 34.29 -26.28
N ILE A 45 -28.49 33.12 -26.17
CA ILE A 45 -27.97 32.57 -24.92
C ILE A 45 -26.54 32.10 -25.13
N TYR A 46 -25.60 32.69 -24.38
CA TYR A 46 -24.19 32.32 -24.39
C TYR A 46 -23.87 31.39 -23.23
N ILE A 47 -23.17 30.27 -23.49
CA ILE A 47 -22.72 29.35 -22.44
C ILE A 47 -21.20 29.42 -22.27
N PRO A 48 -20.37 29.15 -23.30
CA PRO A 48 -18.94 29.21 -23.11
C PRO A 48 -18.39 30.59 -23.42
N ARG A 49 -17.33 30.98 -22.70
CA ARG A 49 -16.39 32.00 -23.14
C ARG A 49 -15.08 31.28 -23.48
N TYR A 50 -14.61 31.44 -24.71
CA TYR A 50 -13.36 30.83 -25.18
C TYR A 50 -12.16 31.73 -24.79
N GLY A 51 -10.97 31.14 -24.67
CA GLY A 51 -9.74 31.88 -24.36
C GLY A 51 -9.41 32.03 -22.86
N CYS A 52 -10.37 31.80 -21.96
CA CYS A 52 -10.15 31.64 -20.52
C CYS A 52 -9.41 32.80 -19.82
N ALA A 53 -9.63 34.03 -20.28
CA ALA A 53 -9.09 35.23 -19.64
C ALA A 53 -9.98 35.69 -18.48
N GLY A 54 -9.42 35.75 -17.26
CA GLY A 54 -10.15 36.12 -16.04
C GLY A 54 -10.94 34.98 -15.40
N LEU A 55 -11.54 35.26 -14.24
CA LEU A 55 -12.33 34.28 -13.48
C LEU A 55 -13.82 34.33 -13.88
N SER A 56 -14.31 33.26 -14.47
CA SER A 56 -15.70 33.07 -14.90
C SER A 56 -16.04 31.59 -15.10
N GLU A 57 -17.17 31.15 -14.58
CA GLU A 57 -17.71 29.80 -14.78
C GLU A 57 -18.12 29.52 -16.23
N HIS A 58 -18.20 30.54 -17.08
CA HIS A 58 -18.29 30.38 -18.54
C HIS A 58 -17.08 29.64 -19.12
N HIS A 59 -15.91 29.76 -18.50
CA HIS A 59 -14.69 29.04 -18.91
C HIS A 59 -14.74 27.56 -18.55
N GLU A 60 -15.73 27.12 -17.77
CA GLU A 60 -15.96 25.70 -17.43
C GLU A 60 -17.22 25.15 -18.13
N GLY A 61 -17.88 25.96 -18.94
CA GLY A 61 -19.20 25.68 -19.52
C GLY A 61 -20.32 25.55 -18.48
N ARG A 62 -20.12 26.12 -17.27
CA ARG A 62 -21.02 26.04 -16.11
C ARG A 62 -21.75 27.35 -15.80
N ALA A 63 -21.81 28.25 -16.77
CA ALA A 63 -22.63 29.46 -16.68
C ALA A 63 -23.36 29.69 -17.99
N LEU A 64 -24.44 30.46 -17.92
CA LEU A 64 -25.14 30.96 -19.11
C LEU A 64 -25.53 32.42 -18.93
N ASP A 65 -25.39 33.18 -20.01
CA ASP A 65 -25.84 34.57 -20.13
C ASP A 65 -27.04 34.57 -21.07
N TRP A 66 -28.23 34.87 -20.54
CA TRP A 66 -29.46 35.00 -21.33
C TRP A 66 -29.65 36.47 -21.69
N MET A 67 -29.51 36.80 -22.98
CA MET A 67 -29.52 38.19 -23.47
C MET A 67 -30.95 38.76 -23.45
N ILE A 68 -31.30 39.37 -22.33
CA ILE A 68 -32.59 39.98 -22.01
C ILE A 68 -32.34 41.24 -21.18
N SER A 69 -32.96 42.36 -21.55
CA SER A 69 -32.61 43.67 -20.98
C SER A 69 -33.62 44.20 -19.98
N VAL A 70 -33.11 44.74 -18.86
CA VAL A 70 -33.91 45.46 -17.85
C VAL A 70 -34.52 46.76 -18.39
N ARG A 71 -33.93 47.33 -19.46
CA ARG A 71 -34.37 48.60 -20.05
C ARG A 71 -35.65 48.46 -20.88
N LYS A 72 -36.05 47.22 -21.19
CA LYS A 72 -37.29 46.92 -21.90
C LYS A 72 -38.26 46.27 -20.92
N VAL A 73 -39.41 46.91 -20.69
CA VAL A 73 -40.36 46.52 -19.63
C VAL A 73 -40.79 45.06 -19.77
N ASP A 74 -41.15 44.60 -20.98
CA ASP A 74 -41.58 43.22 -21.22
C ASP A 74 -40.47 42.19 -20.99
N GLN A 75 -39.25 42.55 -21.37
CA GLN A 75 -38.06 41.71 -21.17
C GLN A 75 -37.72 41.59 -19.69
N LYS A 76 -37.79 42.70 -18.96
CA LYS A 76 -37.61 42.71 -17.51
C LYS A 76 -38.65 41.84 -16.81
N ALA A 77 -39.93 42.00 -17.16
CA ALA A 77 -41.01 41.18 -16.60
C ALA A 77 -40.79 39.68 -16.88
N THR A 78 -40.34 39.35 -18.09
CA THR A 78 -39.98 37.98 -18.49
C THR A 78 -38.85 37.41 -17.64
N ALA A 79 -37.74 38.15 -17.49
CA ALA A 79 -36.61 37.73 -16.64
C ALA A 79 -37.00 37.56 -15.17
N ASP A 80 -37.74 38.53 -14.62
CA ASP A 80 -38.20 38.52 -13.24
C ASP A 80 -39.14 37.33 -12.97
N SER A 81 -39.98 36.94 -13.94
CA SER A 81 -40.87 35.77 -13.82
C SER A 81 -40.10 34.45 -13.67
N PHE A 82 -39.03 34.26 -14.46
CA PHE A 82 -38.17 33.08 -14.38
C PHE A 82 -37.39 33.04 -13.06
N ILE A 83 -36.84 34.18 -12.64
CA ILE A 83 -36.12 34.30 -11.37
C ILE A 83 -37.05 34.03 -10.18
N ALA A 84 -38.28 34.56 -10.21
CA ALA A 84 -39.28 34.30 -9.18
C ALA A 84 -39.63 32.81 -9.10
N TRP A 85 -39.76 32.13 -10.24
CA TRP A 85 -39.96 30.68 -10.29
C TRP A 85 -38.80 29.89 -9.67
N LEU A 86 -37.55 30.31 -9.91
CA LEU A 86 -36.37 29.69 -9.28
C LEU A 86 -36.37 29.83 -7.75
N GLN A 87 -36.78 30.99 -7.24
CA GLN A 87 -36.71 31.36 -5.83
C GLN A 87 -37.93 30.90 -5.00
N LYS A 88 -39.04 30.53 -5.65
CA LYS A 88 -40.27 30.12 -4.99
C LYS A 88 -40.09 28.84 -4.17
N SER A 89 -40.83 28.73 -3.07
CA SER A 89 -40.98 27.46 -2.35
C SER A 89 -41.85 26.48 -3.15
N ASP A 90 -41.53 25.19 -3.08
CA ASP A 90 -42.43 24.17 -3.63
C ASP A 90 -43.62 23.88 -2.68
N GLN A 91 -44.54 23.03 -3.15
CA GLN A 91 -45.74 22.61 -2.41
C GLN A 91 -45.43 21.86 -1.09
N PHE A 92 -44.17 21.48 -0.86
CA PHE A 92 -43.72 20.79 0.34
C PHE A 92 -42.99 21.73 1.32
N GLY A 93 -42.97 23.04 1.04
CA GLY A 93 -42.29 24.04 1.86
C GLY A 93 -40.79 24.13 1.63
N ASN A 94 -40.23 23.42 0.63
CA ASN A 94 -38.81 23.55 0.32
C ASN A 94 -38.56 24.93 -0.30
N LYS A 95 -37.77 25.77 0.37
CA LYS A 95 -37.37 27.09 -0.14
C LYS A 95 -36.50 26.96 -1.39
N ILE A 96 -36.59 27.95 -2.29
CA ILE A 96 -35.76 28.11 -3.51
C ILE A 96 -35.70 26.82 -4.34
N ALA A 97 -36.86 26.15 -4.45
CA ALA A 97 -36.91 24.74 -4.83
C ALA A 97 -36.32 24.51 -6.22
N MET A 98 -36.73 25.31 -7.20
CA MET A 98 -36.25 25.13 -8.57
C MET A 98 -34.79 25.52 -8.73
N ALA A 99 -34.29 26.52 -8.00
CA ALA A 99 -32.85 26.81 -7.95
C ALA A 99 -32.04 25.60 -7.45
N ARG A 100 -32.49 24.93 -6.37
CA ARG A 100 -31.84 23.72 -5.83
C ARG A 100 -31.92 22.55 -6.80
N ARG A 101 -33.10 22.30 -7.38
CA ARG A 101 -33.32 21.19 -8.32
C ARG A 101 -32.55 21.33 -9.62
N ILE A 102 -32.41 22.54 -10.16
CA ILE A 102 -31.60 22.82 -11.35
C ILE A 102 -30.11 22.83 -11.03
N GLY A 103 -29.76 23.12 -9.77
CA GLY A 103 -28.40 23.28 -9.29
C GLY A 103 -27.81 24.64 -9.65
N VAL A 104 -28.60 25.71 -9.54
CA VAL A 104 -28.14 27.10 -9.62
C VAL A 104 -27.25 27.39 -8.41
N MET A 105 -26.12 28.05 -8.63
CA MET A 105 -25.19 28.49 -7.60
C MET A 105 -25.41 29.97 -7.26
N TYR A 106 -25.50 30.84 -8.27
CA TYR A 106 -25.87 32.25 -8.11
C TYR A 106 -26.44 32.81 -9.42
N ILE A 107 -27.11 33.95 -9.31
CA ILE A 107 -27.67 34.73 -10.43
C ILE A 107 -27.20 36.18 -10.30
N ILE A 108 -26.83 36.80 -11.40
CA ILE A 108 -26.57 38.24 -11.47
C ILE A 108 -27.56 38.86 -12.44
N TRP A 109 -28.30 39.86 -11.98
CA TRP A 109 -29.34 40.55 -12.74
C TRP A 109 -29.57 41.95 -12.19
N ASN A 110 -29.70 42.93 -13.08
CA ASN A 110 -30.11 44.29 -12.75
C ASN A 110 -29.31 44.92 -11.60
N ASN A 111 -27.98 45.01 -11.75
CA ASN A 111 -27.04 45.54 -10.74
C ASN A 111 -26.89 44.70 -9.47
N LYS A 112 -27.55 43.53 -9.38
CA LYS A 112 -27.59 42.76 -8.15
C LYS A 112 -27.14 41.33 -8.37
N ILE A 113 -26.71 40.70 -7.30
CA ILE A 113 -26.37 39.28 -7.26
C ILE A 113 -27.16 38.59 -6.15
N TRP A 114 -27.72 37.43 -6.49
CA TRP A 114 -28.40 36.52 -5.57
C TRP A 114 -27.70 35.17 -5.55
N ARG A 115 -27.60 34.58 -4.36
CA ARG A 115 -26.75 33.42 -4.11
C ARG A 115 -27.61 32.27 -3.61
N ALA A 116 -27.75 31.23 -4.43
CA ALA A 116 -28.46 30.03 -4.00
C ALA A 116 -27.73 29.33 -2.85
N TYR A 117 -26.40 29.52 -2.71
CA TYR A 117 -25.62 29.00 -1.59
C TYR A 117 -25.80 29.79 -0.27
N ASP A 118 -26.29 31.03 -0.33
CA ASP A 118 -26.56 31.88 0.85
C ASP A 118 -27.86 32.69 0.64
N PRO A 119 -29.04 32.02 0.60
CA PRO A 119 -30.29 32.64 0.20
C PRO A 119 -30.82 33.62 1.25
N GLY A 120 -30.43 33.47 2.51
CA GLY A 120 -30.79 34.38 3.60
C GLY A 120 -30.22 35.78 3.41
N ARG A 121 -29.11 35.92 2.67
CA ARG A 121 -28.53 37.23 2.31
C ARG A 121 -29.39 38.03 1.32
N GLY A 122 -30.29 37.37 0.60
CA GLY A 122 -31.11 38.01 -0.43
C GLY A 122 -30.29 38.57 -1.61
N TRP A 123 -30.90 39.50 -2.34
CA TRP A 123 -30.24 40.23 -3.43
C TRP A 123 -29.37 41.35 -2.85
N THR A 124 -28.09 41.37 -3.21
CA THR A 124 -27.17 42.44 -2.83
C THR A 124 -26.66 43.19 -4.05
N GLU A 125 -26.15 44.41 -3.84
CA GLU A 125 -25.40 45.17 -4.84
C GLU A 125 -24.29 44.33 -5.50
N TYR A 126 -24.12 44.49 -6.81
CA TYR A 126 -23.05 43.87 -7.59
C TYR A 126 -22.07 44.95 -8.07
N LYS A 127 -20.81 44.88 -7.63
CA LYS A 127 -19.70 45.74 -8.09
C LYS A 127 -20.06 47.24 -8.24
N SER A 128 -20.74 47.83 -7.25
CA SER A 128 -21.17 49.24 -7.26
C SER A 128 -21.93 49.67 -8.53
N CYS A 129 -22.70 48.77 -9.12
CA CYS A 129 -23.43 49.03 -10.35
C CYS A 129 -24.58 50.03 -10.19
N SER A 130 -25.19 50.15 -9.01
CA SER A 130 -26.24 51.14 -8.73
C SER A 130 -25.76 52.58 -8.88
N THR A 131 -24.46 52.85 -8.72
CA THR A 131 -23.88 54.19 -8.90
C THR A 131 -23.38 54.46 -10.32
N ARG A 132 -23.51 53.49 -11.23
CA ARG A 132 -22.99 53.55 -12.62
C ARG A 132 -24.11 53.39 -13.66
N PRO A 133 -25.07 54.32 -13.77
CA PRO A 133 -26.33 54.12 -14.53
C PRO A 133 -26.20 54.18 -16.07
N SER A 134 -25.07 54.68 -16.58
CA SER A 134 -24.81 54.78 -18.03
C SER A 134 -24.97 53.43 -18.73
N THR A 135 -25.51 53.46 -19.96
CA THR A 135 -25.66 52.30 -20.85
C THR A 135 -24.34 51.62 -21.16
N SER A 136 -23.22 52.35 -21.12
CA SER A 136 -21.88 51.78 -21.29
C SER A 136 -21.50 50.76 -20.21
N ASN A 137 -22.19 50.74 -19.06
CA ASN A 137 -21.96 49.76 -18.00
C ASN A 137 -22.95 48.58 -18.05
N ASP A 138 -23.88 48.53 -19.01
CA ASP A 138 -25.00 47.58 -18.95
C ASP A 138 -24.55 46.11 -18.95
N THR A 139 -23.56 45.76 -19.76
CA THR A 139 -22.99 44.41 -19.79
C THR A 139 -22.28 44.07 -18.48
N GLU A 140 -21.42 44.93 -17.94
CA GLU A 140 -20.74 44.65 -16.67
C GLU A 140 -21.74 44.54 -15.51
N CYS A 141 -22.79 45.36 -15.55
CA CYS A 141 -23.83 45.43 -14.52
C CYS A 141 -25.04 44.53 -14.77
N HIS A 142 -24.96 43.66 -15.79
CA HIS A 142 -25.96 42.63 -16.09
C HIS A 142 -27.37 43.24 -16.24
N ARG A 143 -27.45 44.34 -17.00
CA ARG A 143 -28.69 45.05 -17.36
C ARG A 143 -29.19 44.68 -18.74
N ASP A 144 -28.35 44.07 -19.56
CA ASP A 144 -28.63 43.57 -20.91
C ASP A 144 -28.71 42.04 -20.97
N HIS A 145 -28.40 41.35 -19.87
CA HIS A 145 -28.54 39.90 -19.74
C HIS A 145 -28.71 39.44 -18.29
N VAL A 146 -29.32 38.27 -18.11
CA VAL A 146 -29.32 37.51 -16.86
C VAL A 146 -28.16 36.52 -16.90
N HIS A 147 -27.24 36.61 -15.94
CA HIS A 147 -26.18 35.61 -15.76
C HIS A 147 -26.60 34.57 -14.72
N ILE A 148 -26.48 33.29 -15.07
CA ILE A 148 -26.76 32.17 -14.17
C ILE A 148 -25.52 31.29 -14.11
N SER A 149 -25.01 31.10 -12.89
CA SER A 149 -23.92 30.17 -12.62
C SER A 149 -24.46 28.92 -11.94
N PHE A 150 -23.94 27.75 -12.30
CA PHE A 150 -24.42 26.45 -11.84
C PHE A 150 -23.44 25.81 -10.86
N THR A 151 -23.86 24.77 -10.16
CA THR A 151 -22.98 23.82 -9.46
C THR A 151 -22.43 22.79 -10.46
N TRP A 152 -21.44 21.99 -10.07
CA TRP A 152 -21.00 20.86 -10.93
C TRP A 152 -22.10 19.79 -11.10
N ASP A 153 -22.88 19.50 -10.07
CA ASP A 153 -23.98 18.53 -10.17
C ASP A 153 -25.12 19.05 -11.06
N GLY A 154 -25.49 20.33 -10.93
CA GLY A 154 -26.48 20.98 -11.81
C GLY A 154 -25.98 21.06 -13.26
N ALA A 155 -24.75 21.52 -13.46
CA ALA A 155 -24.16 21.63 -14.79
C ALA A 155 -24.04 20.28 -15.50
N MET A 156 -23.81 19.18 -14.77
CA MET A 156 -23.76 17.83 -15.34
C MET A 156 -25.11 17.13 -15.43
N ALA A 157 -26.23 17.84 -15.22
CA ALA A 157 -27.57 17.28 -15.27
C ALA A 157 -27.79 16.11 -14.28
N ALA A 158 -27.17 16.17 -13.10
CA ALA A 158 -27.18 15.06 -12.12
C ALA A 158 -28.28 15.18 -11.06
N THR A 159 -28.93 16.34 -10.96
CA THR A 159 -29.96 16.66 -9.95
C THR A 159 -31.37 16.22 -10.38
N SER A 160 -32.32 16.27 -9.45
CA SER A 160 -33.70 15.81 -9.60
C SER A 160 -34.46 16.51 -10.71
N PHE A 161 -34.10 17.75 -11.08
CA PHE A 161 -34.68 18.42 -12.23
C PHE A 161 -34.50 17.60 -13.51
N TYR A 162 -33.30 17.04 -13.71
CA TYR A 162 -32.93 16.31 -14.91
C TYR A 162 -33.17 14.81 -14.80
N THR A 163 -32.92 14.21 -13.64
CA THR A 163 -33.00 12.75 -13.44
C THR A 163 -34.36 12.29 -12.91
N GLY A 164 -35.12 13.16 -12.24
CA GLY A 164 -36.33 12.80 -11.50
C GLY A 164 -36.05 12.19 -10.13
N GLN A 165 -34.77 12.02 -9.76
CA GLN A 165 -34.35 11.49 -8.47
C GLN A 165 -33.44 12.51 -7.78
N VAL A 166 -33.71 12.77 -6.50
CA VAL A 166 -32.85 13.63 -5.70
C VAL A 166 -31.46 13.06 -5.68
N LEU A 167 -30.48 13.91 -6.01
CA LEU A 167 -29.09 13.51 -5.92
C LEU A 167 -28.74 13.25 -4.46
N ASP A 168 -28.57 11.98 -4.14
CA ASP A 168 -28.03 11.54 -2.86
C ASP A 168 -26.53 11.81 -2.83
N SER A 169 -26.12 13.03 -2.49
CA SER A 169 -24.71 13.45 -2.52
C SER A 169 -23.85 12.76 -1.46
N GLY A 170 -24.45 12.10 -0.46
CA GLY A 170 -23.78 11.72 0.78
C GLY A 170 -23.21 12.94 1.52
N ALA A 171 -22.55 12.69 2.65
CA ALA A 171 -21.70 13.71 3.27
C ALA A 171 -20.34 13.76 2.54
N PRO A 172 -19.58 14.87 2.59
CA PRO A 172 -18.20 14.86 2.13
C PRO A 172 -17.40 13.82 2.91
N CYS A 173 -16.65 12.94 2.22
CA CYS A 173 -15.84 11.91 2.89
C CYS A 173 -14.92 12.56 3.94
N GLY A 174 -14.88 12.06 5.18
CA GLY A 174 -14.11 12.67 6.26
C GLY A 174 -12.65 12.91 5.87
N ALA A 175 -12.15 14.14 6.08
CA ALA A 175 -10.71 14.41 6.04
C ALA A 175 -10.07 13.70 7.23
N ILE A 176 -9.00 12.95 7.00
CA ILE A 176 -8.18 12.41 8.08
C ILE A 176 -6.80 13.03 7.94
N ASP A 177 -6.36 13.75 8.97
CA ASP A 177 -4.98 14.25 9.03
C ASP A 177 -4.04 13.03 9.04
N SER A 178 -3.08 13.03 8.12
CA SER A 178 -2.13 11.93 7.98
C SER A 178 -1.18 11.90 9.17
N ALA A 179 -1.57 11.23 10.24
CA ALA A 179 -0.78 11.11 11.47
C ALA A 179 0.25 9.96 11.44
N GLY A 180 0.32 9.19 10.36
CA GLY A 180 1.28 8.09 10.21
C GLY A 180 2.66 8.55 9.77
N ALA A 181 3.69 7.75 10.04
CA ALA A 181 4.97 7.87 9.34
C ALA A 181 4.95 6.97 8.09
N ALA A 182 5.54 7.46 6.99
CA ALA A 182 5.71 6.65 5.78
C ALA A 182 6.53 5.38 6.08
N ALA A 183 6.09 4.23 5.55
CA ALA A 183 6.83 2.99 5.70
C ALA A 183 8.20 3.03 5.00
N PRO A 184 9.26 2.44 5.60
CA PRO A 184 10.53 2.32 4.93
C PRO A 184 10.39 1.44 3.69
N VAL A 185 11.08 1.83 2.61
CA VAL A 185 11.09 1.11 1.33
C VAL A 185 11.57 -0.33 1.53
N GLN A 186 10.69 -1.29 1.26
CA GLN A 186 11.00 -2.72 1.35
C GLN A 186 11.47 -3.26 0.00
N LYS A 187 12.65 -3.90 0.00
CA LYS A 187 13.29 -4.44 -1.21
C LYS A 187 12.92 -5.91 -1.43
N GLY A 188 12.94 -6.35 -2.69
CA GLY A 188 12.86 -7.77 -3.04
C GLY A 188 11.54 -8.47 -2.69
N GLN A 189 10.43 -7.72 -2.68
CA GLN A 189 9.11 -8.22 -2.30
C GLN A 189 8.50 -9.11 -3.38
N GLN A 190 7.74 -10.10 -2.95
CA GLN A 190 7.08 -11.13 -3.76
C GLN A 190 5.57 -10.85 -3.82
N PHE A 191 4.97 -11.09 -4.98
CA PHE A 191 3.55 -10.82 -5.22
C PHE A 191 2.68 -12.03 -4.85
N VAL A 192 1.67 -11.81 -4.03
CA VAL A 192 0.60 -12.76 -3.75
C VAL A 192 -0.64 -12.29 -4.48
N SER A 193 -1.09 -13.07 -5.46
CA SER A 193 -2.34 -12.80 -6.16
C SER A 193 -3.52 -13.17 -5.28
N LEU A 194 -4.61 -12.41 -5.40
CA LEU A 194 -5.86 -12.66 -4.69
C LEU A 194 -7.00 -12.77 -5.70
N THR A 195 -8.07 -13.45 -5.30
CA THR A 195 -9.37 -13.20 -5.95
C THR A 195 -9.78 -11.78 -5.60
N PRO A 196 -10.17 -10.93 -6.55
CA PRO A 196 -10.44 -9.53 -6.27
C PRO A 196 -11.46 -9.33 -5.15
N VAL A 197 -11.13 -8.51 -4.13
CA VAL A 197 -12.04 -8.18 -3.02
C VAL A 197 -12.15 -6.67 -2.84
N ARG A 198 -13.38 -6.18 -2.69
CA ARG A 198 -13.62 -4.75 -2.43
C ARG A 198 -13.21 -4.37 -1.02
N VAL A 199 -12.33 -3.38 -0.90
CA VAL A 199 -11.90 -2.79 0.38
C VAL A 199 -12.42 -1.37 0.58
N LEU A 200 -12.85 -0.72 -0.49
CA LEU A 200 -13.46 0.60 -0.50
C LEU A 200 -14.66 0.63 -1.44
N ASP A 201 -15.79 1.11 -0.95
CA ASP A 201 -16.95 1.54 -1.75
C ASP A 201 -17.62 2.72 -1.07
N SER A 202 -17.22 3.94 -1.45
CA SER A 202 -17.74 5.17 -0.86
C SER A 202 -19.24 5.36 -1.10
N LEU A 203 -19.82 4.75 -2.15
CA LEU A 203 -21.26 4.78 -2.39
C LEU A 203 -22.03 3.93 -1.37
N ARG A 204 -21.42 2.87 -0.86
CA ARG A 204 -22.00 1.96 0.14
C ARG A 204 -21.48 2.21 1.56
N GLY A 205 -20.59 3.20 1.76
CA GLY A 205 -19.91 3.44 3.03
C GLY A 205 -18.86 2.39 3.42
N LEU A 206 -18.56 1.42 2.55
CA LEU A 206 -17.59 0.37 2.82
C LEU A 206 -16.18 0.96 2.81
N GLY A 207 -15.39 0.70 3.86
CA GLY A 207 -14.02 1.19 3.95
C GLY A 207 -13.89 2.69 4.21
N VAL A 208 -15.02 3.39 4.40
CA VAL A 208 -15.07 4.79 4.82
C VAL A 208 -15.06 4.85 6.35
N ALA A 209 -14.30 5.78 6.94
CA ALA A 209 -14.18 5.91 8.40
C ALA A 209 -15.53 6.12 9.11
N SER A 210 -16.46 6.86 8.50
CA SER A 210 -17.80 7.07 9.04
C SER A 210 -18.75 5.89 8.85
N ALA A 211 -18.34 4.85 8.10
CA ALA A 211 -19.19 3.75 7.62
C ALA A 211 -20.47 4.22 6.89
N LYS A 212 -20.51 5.47 6.41
CA LYS A 212 -21.63 6.08 5.69
C LYS A 212 -21.22 6.43 4.27
N LYS A 213 -22.21 6.46 3.37
CA LYS A 213 -22.03 6.94 1.99
C LYS A 213 -21.40 8.34 1.99
N CYS A 214 -20.42 8.56 1.13
CA CYS A 214 -19.75 9.84 1.02
C CYS A 214 -19.16 10.07 -0.38
N ARG A 215 -19.10 11.33 -0.82
CA ARG A 215 -18.32 11.71 -2.01
C ARG A 215 -17.01 12.34 -1.59
N LEU A 216 -15.92 11.94 -2.23
CA LEU A 216 -14.62 12.60 -2.05
C LEU A 216 -14.62 13.88 -2.88
N GLU A 217 -14.48 15.01 -2.21
CA GLU A 217 -14.58 16.35 -2.80
C GLU A 217 -13.32 17.16 -2.56
N PHE A 218 -12.83 17.84 -3.59
CA PHE A 218 -11.76 18.81 -3.39
C PHE A 218 -12.34 20.09 -2.75
N THR A 219 -11.89 20.43 -1.53
CA THR A 219 -12.23 21.69 -0.87
C THR A 219 -11.02 22.63 -0.91
N SER A 220 -11.22 23.85 -1.41
CA SER A 220 -10.13 24.84 -1.60
C SER A 220 -9.68 25.54 -0.31
N ASN A 221 -10.29 25.22 0.84
CA ASN A 221 -10.05 25.85 2.13
C ASN A 221 -8.94 25.19 2.96
N THR A 222 -8.33 24.11 2.47
CA THR A 222 -7.18 23.46 3.12
C THR A 222 -6.08 23.26 2.09
N SER A 223 -4.85 23.63 2.41
CA SER A 223 -3.66 23.48 1.55
C SER A 223 -3.36 22.03 1.13
N ALA A 224 -3.98 21.03 1.78
CA ALA A 224 -3.89 19.61 1.41
C ALA A 224 -5.00 19.12 0.44
N GLY A 225 -6.09 19.89 0.28
CA GLY A 225 -7.37 19.36 -0.21
C GLY A 225 -7.93 18.28 0.72
N ARG A 226 -9.23 17.98 0.64
CA ARG A 226 -9.82 16.88 1.40
C ARG A 226 -9.20 15.56 0.92
N GLN A 227 -8.56 14.85 1.85
CA GLN A 227 -7.95 13.54 1.61
C GLN A 227 -8.70 12.45 2.37
N MET A 228 -8.67 11.23 1.84
CA MET A 228 -9.27 10.05 2.46
C MET A 228 -8.20 9.00 2.71
N GLU A 229 -8.15 8.43 3.90
CA GLU A 229 -7.34 7.24 4.19
C GLU A 229 -8.20 5.98 4.14
N VAL A 230 -7.63 4.90 3.62
CA VAL A 230 -8.29 3.59 3.47
C VAL A 230 -7.42 2.52 4.09
N GLN A 231 -7.95 1.82 5.09
CA GLN A 231 -7.32 0.64 5.65
C GLN A 231 -7.32 -0.50 4.62
N VAL A 232 -6.13 -1.02 4.31
CA VAL A 232 -5.99 -2.14 3.37
C VAL A 232 -5.37 -3.36 4.04
N ALA A 233 -4.32 -3.20 4.85
CA ALA A 233 -3.78 -4.31 5.65
C ALA A 233 -4.85 -4.85 6.60
N GLY A 234 -4.94 -6.17 6.69
CA GLY A 234 -5.97 -6.87 7.47
C GLY A 234 -7.34 -6.93 6.80
N ARG A 235 -7.48 -6.48 5.55
CA ARG A 235 -8.74 -6.48 4.80
C ARG A 235 -8.57 -7.16 3.43
N GLY A 236 -9.67 -7.74 2.93
CA GLY A 236 -9.72 -8.27 1.57
C GLY A 236 -8.66 -9.32 1.23
N GLY A 237 -8.24 -10.14 2.21
CA GLY A 237 -7.19 -11.15 2.06
C GLY A 237 -5.76 -10.64 2.21
N VAL A 238 -5.56 -9.33 2.41
CA VAL A 238 -4.25 -8.76 2.74
C VAL A 238 -3.93 -9.01 4.22
N PRO A 239 -2.74 -9.56 4.55
CA PRO A 239 -2.33 -9.75 5.95
C PRO A 239 -2.34 -8.45 6.75
N ALA A 240 -2.65 -8.54 8.04
CA ALA A 240 -2.59 -7.38 8.95
C ALA A 240 -1.17 -6.81 9.09
N THR A 241 -0.15 -7.64 8.87
CA THR A 241 1.27 -7.26 8.98
C THR A 241 2.07 -7.91 7.85
N GLY A 242 3.15 -7.25 7.41
CA GLY A 242 4.12 -7.81 6.45
C GLY A 242 3.79 -7.59 4.97
N ALA A 243 2.61 -7.06 4.66
CA ALA A 243 2.33 -6.51 3.34
C ALA A 243 2.98 -5.13 3.19
N SER A 244 3.73 -4.91 2.11
CA SER A 244 4.45 -3.65 1.85
C SER A 244 3.79 -2.78 0.77
N ALA A 245 3.01 -3.39 -0.11
CA ALA A 245 2.30 -2.72 -1.19
C ALA A 245 1.11 -3.57 -1.65
N VAL A 246 0.15 -2.95 -2.34
CA VAL A 246 -1.06 -3.60 -2.85
C VAL A 246 -1.28 -3.28 -4.32
N ALA A 247 -1.68 -4.28 -5.09
CA ALA A 247 -2.21 -4.10 -6.43
C ALA A 247 -3.71 -3.85 -6.33
N LEU A 248 -4.19 -2.73 -6.85
CA LEU A 248 -5.57 -2.27 -6.73
C LEU A 248 -6.19 -2.05 -8.10
N SER A 249 -7.46 -2.40 -8.26
CA SER A 249 -8.32 -1.81 -9.28
C SER A 249 -9.13 -0.68 -8.62
N VAL A 250 -8.89 0.56 -9.03
CA VAL A 250 -9.58 1.74 -8.50
C VAL A 250 -10.53 2.27 -9.56
N ARG A 251 -11.79 2.48 -9.18
CA ARG A 251 -12.78 3.16 -10.01
C ARG A 251 -13.20 4.46 -9.36
N THR A 252 -13.41 5.46 -10.20
CA THR A 252 -14.02 6.73 -9.81
C THR A 252 -15.15 7.10 -10.78
N LYS A 253 -16.18 7.78 -10.27
CA LYS A 253 -17.20 8.50 -11.04
C LYS A 253 -17.27 9.93 -10.50
N THR A 254 -17.18 10.91 -11.38
CA THR A 254 -17.04 12.33 -11.01
C THR A 254 -18.12 13.19 -11.66
N ASN A 255 -18.44 14.34 -11.05
CA ASN A 255 -19.26 15.40 -11.66
C ASN A 255 -18.42 16.50 -12.33
N ALA A 256 -17.08 16.45 -12.26
CA ALA A 256 -16.20 17.45 -12.87
C ALA A 256 -14.96 16.79 -13.48
N PRO A 257 -14.28 17.40 -14.47
CA PRO A 257 -12.98 16.93 -14.93
C PRO A 257 -12.01 16.86 -13.75
N SER A 258 -11.44 15.68 -13.49
CA SER A 258 -10.66 15.48 -12.27
C SER A 258 -9.49 14.52 -12.42
N SER A 259 -8.49 14.73 -11.58
CA SER A 259 -7.39 13.82 -11.33
C SER A 259 -7.56 13.14 -9.98
N VAL A 260 -7.22 11.85 -9.92
CA VAL A 260 -7.11 11.09 -8.67
C VAL A 260 -5.65 10.83 -8.36
N TYR A 261 -5.29 10.97 -7.09
CA TYR A 261 -3.93 10.81 -6.56
C TYR A 261 -3.98 9.73 -5.47
N LEU A 262 -2.99 8.83 -5.46
CA LEU A 262 -2.85 7.77 -4.46
C LEU A 262 -1.39 7.69 -3.99
N TRP A 263 -1.19 7.50 -2.68
CA TRP A 263 0.13 7.37 -2.06
C TRP A 263 0.04 6.57 -0.74
N PRO A 264 1.14 6.04 -0.18
CA PRO A 264 1.12 5.46 1.16
C PRO A 264 0.73 6.49 2.21
N SER A 265 -0.11 6.10 3.18
CA SER A 265 -0.41 6.93 4.35
C SER A 265 0.86 7.30 5.13
N GLY A 266 0.79 8.44 5.81
CA GLY A 266 1.95 9.02 6.51
C GLY A 266 3.04 9.62 5.60
N GLY A 267 2.83 9.60 4.29
CA GLY A 267 3.60 10.36 3.32
C GLY A 267 2.87 11.63 2.87
N THR A 268 3.60 12.55 2.24
CA THR A 268 3.01 13.72 1.59
C THR A 268 2.40 13.34 0.24
N ARG A 269 1.29 14.01 -0.12
CA ARG A 269 0.66 13.88 -1.44
C ARG A 269 1.68 14.16 -2.53
N THR A 270 1.81 13.23 -3.49
CA THR A 270 2.67 13.42 -4.66
C THR A 270 1.89 14.05 -5.83
N PRO A 271 2.54 14.81 -6.73
CA PRO A 271 1.88 15.36 -7.92
C PRO A 271 1.62 14.30 -9.01
N SER A 272 1.92 13.01 -8.76
CA SER A 272 1.72 11.93 -9.72
C SER A 272 0.24 11.61 -9.90
N VAL A 273 -0.23 11.70 -11.13
CA VAL A 273 -1.64 11.48 -11.48
C VAL A 273 -1.88 9.98 -11.66
N ALA A 274 -2.60 9.37 -10.72
CA ALA A 274 -2.96 7.96 -10.78
C ALA A 274 -4.06 7.69 -11.84
N MET A 275 -5.02 8.61 -11.96
CA MET A 275 -6.11 8.52 -12.93
C MET A 275 -6.58 9.91 -13.40
N LYS A 276 -7.06 9.97 -14.64
CA LYS A 276 -7.81 11.11 -15.21
C LYS A 276 -9.24 10.70 -15.50
N VAL A 277 -10.17 11.60 -15.24
CA VAL A 277 -11.60 11.36 -15.40
C VAL A 277 -12.23 12.59 -16.03
N ALA A 278 -13.02 12.39 -17.09
CA ALA A 278 -13.78 13.46 -17.72
C ALA A 278 -15.02 13.82 -16.87
N ALA A 279 -15.57 15.03 -17.05
CA ALA A 279 -16.80 15.47 -16.39
C ALA A 279 -17.95 14.46 -16.61
N GLY A 280 -18.67 14.10 -15.55
CA GLY A 280 -19.77 13.11 -15.59
C GLY A 280 -19.34 11.68 -15.89
N GLY A 281 -18.05 11.46 -16.18
CA GLY A 281 -17.51 10.18 -16.60
C GLY A 281 -17.20 9.25 -15.45
N SER A 282 -16.88 8.01 -15.81
CA SER A 282 -16.28 7.02 -14.92
C SER A 282 -15.02 6.46 -15.58
N THR A 283 -13.96 6.32 -14.79
CA THR A 283 -12.70 5.70 -15.21
C THR A 283 -12.31 4.67 -14.16
N ARG A 284 -11.64 3.61 -14.62
CA ARG A 284 -11.01 2.62 -13.76
C ARG A 284 -9.54 2.46 -14.18
N SER A 285 -8.68 2.22 -13.20
CA SER A 285 -7.26 1.96 -13.43
C SER A 285 -6.73 0.90 -12.47
N THR A 286 -5.77 0.10 -12.95
CA THR A 286 -4.99 -0.80 -12.10
C THR A 286 -3.71 -0.09 -11.67
N LEU A 287 -3.38 -0.14 -10.38
CA LEU A 287 -2.24 0.55 -9.77
C LEU A 287 -1.55 -0.36 -8.76
N VAL A 288 -0.26 -0.15 -8.53
CA VAL A 288 0.46 -0.72 -7.37
C VAL A 288 0.81 0.43 -6.44
N VAL A 289 0.33 0.35 -5.19
CA VAL A 289 0.48 1.43 -4.19
C VAL A 289 1.16 0.86 -2.94
N PRO A 290 2.28 1.43 -2.49
CA PRO A 290 2.86 1.09 -1.19
C PRO A 290 1.89 1.35 -0.03
N LEU A 291 2.00 0.58 1.04
CA LEU A 291 1.26 0.80 2.28
C LEU A 291 2.08 1.67 3.25
N GLY A 292 1.42 2.52 4.02
CA GLY A 292 2.03 3.15 5.20
C GLY A 292 2.27 2.14 6.33
N LEU A 293 2.95 2.55 7.41
CA LEU A 293 3.21 1.67 8.56
C LEU A 293 1.92 1.22 9.27
N ASP A 294 0.86 2.01 9.16
CA ASP A 294 -0.49 1.70 9.65
C ASP A 294 -1.29 0.80 8.68
N GLY A 295 -0.68 0.39 7.56
CA GLY A 295 -1.31 -0.50 6.58
C GLY A 295 -2.38 0.18 5.71
N LYS A 296 -2.39 1.52 5.67
CA LYS A 296 -3.33 2.30 4.86
C LYS A 296 -2.71 2.84 3.57
N ILE A 297 -3.60 3.34 2.72
CA ILE A 297 -3.29 4.23 1.58
C ILE A 297 -4.07 5.53 1.74
N SER A 298 -3.55 6.61 1.15
CA SER A 298 -4.22 7.91 1.07
C SER A 298 -4.67 8.21 -0.35
N LEU A 299 -5.82 8.88 -0.48
CA LEU A 299 -6.43 9.28 -1.74
C LEU A 299 -6.85 10.74 -1.70
N ALA A 300 -6.68 11.46 -2.82
CA ALA A 300 -7.22 12.79 -3.01
C ALA A 300 -7.62 13.04 -4.46
N THR A 301 -8.37 14.11 -4.67
CA THR A 301 -8.87 14.55 -5.97
C THR A 301 -8.42 15.98 -6.30
N SER A 302 -8.57 16.42 -7.55
CA SER A 302 -8.26 17.81 -7.94
C SER A 302 -9.48 18.72 -8.08
N LEU A 303 -10.65 18.15 -8.40
CA LEU A 303 -11.88 18.90 -8.65
C LEU A 303 -13.10 17.98 -8.55
N GLY A 304 -14.26 18.57 -8.25
CA GLY A 304 -15.53 17.87 -8.24
C GLY A 304 -15.68 16.84 -7.14
N ALA A 305 -16.90 16.35 -7.02
CA ALA A 305 -17.33 15.36 -6.07
C ALA A 305 -17.32 13.96 -6.71
N GLN A 306 -16.73 12.98 -6.02
CA GLN A 306 -16.42 11.67 -6.60
C GLN A 306 -16.88 10.50 -5.76
N TRP A 307 -17.49 9.52 -6.43
CA TRP A 307 -17.67 8.18 -5.89
C TRP A 307 -16.46 7.33 -6.26
N ILE A 308 -15.78 6.79 -5.26
CA ILE A 308 -14.59 5.96 -5.42
C ILE A 308 -14.84 4.57 -4.85
N SER A 309 -14.37 3.55 -5.58
CA SER A 309 -14.28 2.17 -5.10
C SER A 309 -12.89 1.60 -5.39
N ALA A 310 -12.39 0.75 -4.52
CA ALA A 310 -11.12 0.05 -4.72
C ALA A 310 -11.25 -1.44 -4.39
N ASP A 311 -10.76 -2.26 -5.31
CA ASP A 311 -10.74 -3.71 -5.21
C ASP A 311 -9.27 -4.17 -5.15
N VAL A 312 -8.89 -4.98 -4.16
CA VAL A 312 -7.55 -5.56 -4.02
C VAL A 312 -7.41 -6.74 -4.97
N LEU A 313 -6.42 -6.69 -5.86
CA LEU A 313 -6.07 -7.74 -6.81
C LEU A 313 -4.97 -8.67 -6.28
N GLY A 314 -4.21 -8.19 -5.30
CA GLY A 314 -3.09 -8.89 -4.69
C GLY A 314 -2.24 -7.94 -3.87
N TYR A 315 -1.21 -8.48 -3.21
CA TYR A 315 -0.33 -7.70 -2.35
C TYR A 315 1.12 -8.17 -2.46
N TYR A 316 2.05 -7.32 -2.05
CA TYR A 316 3.48 -7.63 -1.99
C TYR A 316 3.90 -7.87 -0.56
N GLN A 317 4.67 -8.92 -0.33
CA GLN A 317 5.26 -9.25 0.96
C GLN A 317 6.67 -9.80 0.76
N GLN A 318 7.48 -9.85 1.80
CA GLN A 318 8.88 -10.26 1.66
C GLN A 318 9.05 -11.72 1.17
N TYR A 319 8.09 -12.59 1.48
CA TYR A 319 8.23 -14.04 1.39
C TYR A 319 6.92 -14.76 1.10
N GLY A 320 6.96 -15.91 0.42
CA GLY A 320 5.79 -16.77 0.19
C GLY A 320 4.87 -16.26 -0.92
N GLY A 321 5.37 -15.37 -1.78
CA GLY A 321 4.71 -14.94 -3.00
C GLY A 321 5.50 -15.35 -4.25
N MET A 322 5.07 -14.84 -5.38
CA MET A 322 5.65 -15.06 -6.70
C MET A 322 6.61 -13.93 -7.08
N LEU A 323 7.56 -14.23 -7.95
CA LEU A 323 8.55 -13.31 -8.47
C LEU A 323 8.21 -12.90 -9.90
N PHE A 324 8.63 -11.70 -10.29
CA PHE A 324 8.24 -11.11 -11.56
C PHE A 324 9.24 -11.38 -12.68
N ASN A 325 8.72 -11.75 -13.85
CA ASN A 325 9.44 -11.95 -15.09
C ASN A 325 8.94 -10.93 -16.11
N PRO A 326 9.65 -9.80 -16.30
CA PRO A 326 9.28 -8.80 -17.28
C PRO A 326 9.41 -9.37 -18.69
N THR A 327 8.52 -8.95 -19.58
CA THR A 327 8.68 -9.18 -21.02
C THR A 327 8.74 -7.83 -21.72
N GLU A 328 9.36 -7.80 -22.90
CA GLU A 328 8.97 -6.77 -23.85
C GLU A 328 7.45 -6.87 -24.13
N PRO A 329 6.74 -5.77 -24.41
CA PRO A 329 5.32 -5.85 -24.74
C PRO A 329 5.09 -6.78 -25.94
N ARG A 330 4.36 -7.88 -25.74
CA ARG A 330 4.13 -8.90 -26.76
C ARG A 330 2.65 -9.18 -26.96
N ARG A 331 2.21 -9.11 -28.21
CA ARG A 331 0.85 -9.41 -28.63
C ARG A 331 0.51 -10.88 -28.41
N VAL A 332 -0.60 -11.15 -27.76
CA VAL A 332 -1.15 -12.51 -27.57
C VAL A 332 -2.38 -12.72 -28.44
N VAL A 333 -3.29 -11.74 -28.48
CA VAL A 333 -4.45 -11.74 -29.39
C VAL A 333 -4.73 -10.33 -29.91
N THR A 334 -5.20 -10.22 -31.16
CA THR A 334 -5.49 -8.95 -31.83
C THR A 334 -6.96 -8.87 -32.20
N ASN A 335 -7.62 -7.76 -31.86
CA ASN A 335 -8.98 -7.40 -32.28
C ASN A 335 -10.02 -8.53 -32.19
N VAL A 336 -9.95 -9.35 -31.14
CA VAL A 336 -10.93 -10.42 -30.92
C VAL A 336 -12.25 -9.78 -30.50
N SER A 337 -13.31 -10.02 -31.26
CA SER A 337 -14.66 -9.57 -30.89
C SER A 337 -15.18 -10.39 -29.71
N ILE A 338 -15.64 -9.69 -28.67
CA ILE A 338 -16.38 -10.27 -27.55
C ILE A 338 -17.80 -9.69 -27.60
N PRO A 339 -18.82 -10.49 -27.96
CA PRO A 339 -20.20 -10.03 -27.99
C PRO A 339 -20.70 -9.51 -26.65
N ALA A 340 -21.85 -8.87 -26.65
CA ALA A 340 -22.51 -8.45 -25.42
C ALA A 340 -22.75 -9.65 -24.48
N ASN A 341 -22.54 -9.43 -23.18
CA ASN A 341 -22.71 -10.40 -22.10
C ASN A 341 -22.01 -11.76 -22.34
N SER A 342 -20.92 -11.77 -23.12
CA SER A 342 -20.23 -12.98 -23.55
C SER A 342 -18.79 -13.02 -23.05
N THR A 343 -18.19 -14.20 -23.09
CA THR A 343 -16.82 -14.44 -22.63
C THR A 343 -15.90 -14.89 -23.75
N LYS A 344 -14.60 -14.59 -23.63
CA LYS A 344 -13.54 -15.18 -24.44
C LYS A 344 -12.43 -15.73 -23.54
N THR A 345 -12.04 -16.98 -23.78
CA THR A 345 -10.87 -17.59 -23.12
C THR A 345 -9.60 -17.32 -23.94
N ILE A 346 -8.53 -16.93 -23.27
CA ILE A 346 -7.22 -16.62 -23.89
C ILE A 346 -6.14 -17.41 -23.16
N LYS A 347 -5.32 -18.13 -23.92
CA LYS A 347 -4.21 -18.94 -23.40
C LYS A 347 -2.86 -18.21 -23.50
N PHE A 348 -2.15 -18.21 -22.38
CA PHE A 348 -0.80 -17.64 -22.23
C PHE A 348 0.26 -18.70 -21.96
N GLY A 349 -0.09 -19.82 -21.31
CA GLY A 349 0.88 -20.88 -20.97
C GLY A 349 1.61 -21.41 -22.20
N GLY A 350 2.93 -21.53 -22.09
CA GLY A 350 3.82 -21.96 -23.18
C GLY A 350 4.07 -20.91 -24.27
N ARG A 351 3.59 -19.66 -24.10
CA ARG A 351 3.78 -18.57 -25.05
C ARG A 351 4.58 -17.43 -24.42
N ASN A 352 5.39 -16.74 -25.23
CA ASN A 352 6.11 -15.52 -24.80
C ASN A 352 6.95 -15.68 -23.51
N GLY A 353 7.51 -16.88 -23.27
CA GLY A 353 8.30 -17.18 -22.09
C GLY A 353 7.50 -17.51 -20.83
N VAL A 354 6.17 -17.57 -20.91
CA VAL A 354 5.32 -18.04 -19.81
C VAL A 354 5.45 -19.58 -19.71
N PRO A 355 5.65 -20.16 -18.52
CA PRO A 355 5.67 -21.60 -18.31
C PRO A 355 4.43 -22.30 -18.89
N ALA A 356 4.60 -23.53 -19.38
CA ALA A 356 3.51 -24.32 -19.96
C ALA A 356 2.41 -24.63 -18.93
N ASP A 357 2.80 -24.81 -17.67
CA ASP A 357 1.88 -24.99 -16.56
C ASP A 357 1.08 -23.73 -16.20
N GLY A 358 1.41 -22.59 -16.83
CA GLY A 358 0.71 -21.31 -16.74
C GLY A 358 0.58 -20.71 -15.34
N SER A 359 1.34 -21.23 -14.39
CA SER A 359 1.16 -20.97 -12.98
C SER A 359 1.56 -19.52 -12.64
N GLY A 360 0.65 -18.81 -11.97
CA GLY A 360 0.95 -17.56 -11.28
C GLY A 360 0.01 -16.39 -11.56
N ALA A 361 0.53 -15.27 -12.08
CA ALA A 361 -0.28 -14.09 -12.43
C ALA A 361 0.30 -13.34 -13.64
N PHE A 362 -0.54 -12.62 -14.38
CA PHE A 362 -0.13 -11.89 -15.57
C PHE A 362 -0.25 -10.38 -15.39
N VAL A 363 0.69 -9.64 -15.97
CA VAL A 363 0.62 -8.18 -16.14
C VAL A 363 0.34 -7.92 -17.62
N LEU A 364 -0.86 -7.44 -17.91
CA LEU A 364 -1.41 -7.33 -19.26
C LEU A 364 -1.70 -5.88 -19.61
N THR A 365 -1.58 -5.56 -20.90
CA THR A 365 -2.30 -4.44 -21.50
C THR A 365 -3.52 -5.01 -22.21
N VAL A 366 -4.71 -4.56 -21.84
CA VAL A 366 -5.96 -4.87 -22.55
C VAL A 366 -6.42 -3.61 -23.24
N ALA A 367 -6.49 -3.64 -24.57
CA ALA A 367 -6.98 -2.53 -25.37
C ALA A 367 -8.31 -2.87 -26.02
N THR A 368 -9.23 -1.92 -25.96
CA THR A 368 -10.61 -2.06 -26.44
C THR A 368 -10.88 -1.07 -27.57
N SER A 369 -11.62 -1.49 -28.58
CA SER A 369 -12.09 -0.65 -29.69
C SER A 369 -13.43 -1.15 -30.25
N GLY A 370 -14.02 -0.37 -31.17
CA GLY A 370 -15.18 -0.81 -31.96
C GLY A 370 -16.49 -0.95 -31.20
N ALA A 371 -16.55 -0.61 -29.91
CA ALA A 371 -17.79 -0.62 -29.14
C ALA A 371 -18.65 0.60 -29.47
N THR A 372 -19.95 0.40 -29.69
CA THR A 372 -20.93 1.47 -29.95
C THR A 372 -21.55 2.02 -28.66
N LYS A 373 -21.42 1.29 -27.55
CA LYS A 373 -21.80 1.73 -26.21
C LYS A 373 -20.62 1.57 -25.25
N SER A 374 -20.50 2.48 -24.27
CA SER A 374 -19.50 2.37 -23.21
C SER A 374 -19.79 1.16 -22.30
N GLY A 375 -18.77 0.55 -21.72
CA GLY A 375 -18.94 -0.65 -20.90
C GLY A 375 -17.67 -1.03 -20.14
N THR A 376 -17.67 -2.25 -19.58
CA THR A 376 -16.56 -2.78 -18.79
C THR A 376 -16.25 -4.22 -19.14
N LEU A 377 -15.00 -4.63 -18.85
CA LEU A 377 -14.57 -6.03 -18.92
C LEU A 377 -14.16 -6.55 -17.54
N ARG A 378 -14.51 -7.81 -17.28
CA ARG A 378 -13.96 -8.62 -16.18
C ARG A 378 -12.89 -9.52 -16.75
N VAL A 379 -11.80 -9.68 -16.00
CA VAL A 379 -10.69 -10.58 -16.34
C VAL A 379 -10.41 -11.45 -15.13
N TYR A 380 -10.42 -12.77 -15.31
CA TYR A 380 -10.25 -13.74 -14.23
C TYR A 380 -9.67 -15.06 -14.74
N PRO A 381 -9.06 -15.90 -13.88
CA PRO A 381 -8.55 -17.20 -14.30
C PRO A 381 -9.65 -18.11 -14.85
N ALA A 382 -9.36 -18.89 -15.88
CA ALA A 382 -10.30 -19.91 -16.36
C ALA A 382 -10.58 -20.96 -15.28
N GLY A 383 -11.84 -21.40 -15.20
CA GLY A 383 -12.29 -22.35 -14.16
C GLY A 383 -12.37 -21.77 -12.75
N ALA A 384 -12.09 -20.47 -12.56
CA ALA A 384 -12.44 -19.76 -11.33
C ALA A 384 -13.88 -19.23 -11.41
N THR A 385 -14.50 -19.02 -10.25
CA THR A 385 -15.74 -18.26 -10.15
C THR A 385 -15.55 -16.86 -10.73
N GLU A 386 -16.53 -16.38 -11.50
CA GLU A 386 -16.47 -15.06 -12.11
C GLU A 386 -16.25 -13.97 -11.04
N SER A 387 -15.23 -13.14 -11.26
CA SER A 387 -14.94 -11.99 -10.39
C SER A 387 -16.04 -10.94 -10.50
N ILE A 388 -16.52 -10.40 -9.38
CA ILE A 388 -17.42 -9.23 -9.37
C ILE A 388 -16.71 -7.91 -9.70
N THR A 389 -15.38 -7.94 -9.84
CA THR A 389 -14.55 -6.77 -10.12
C THR A 389 -14.31 -6.64 -11.62
N ASP A 390 -14.93 -5.62 -12.19
CA ASP A 390 -14.55 -5.11 -13.50
C ASP A 390 -13.15 -4.49 -13.39
N VAL A 391 -12.26 -4.73 -14.36
CA VAL A 391 -10.87 -4.22 -14.33
C VAL A 391 -10.51 -3.34 -15.52
N VAL A 392 -11.32 -3.38 -16.59
CA VAL A 392 -11.18 -2.51 -17.77
C VAL A 392 -12.46 -1.72 -17.97
N SER A 393 -12.33 -0.44 -18.30
CA SER A 393 -13.43 0.40 -18.76
C SER A 393 -13.17 0.84 -20.19
N TYR A 394 -14.18 0.77 -21.05
CA TYR A 394 -14.11 1.21 -22.43
C TYR A 394 -15.24 2.19 -22.74
N ARG A 395 -14.98 3.09 -23.70
CA ARG A 395 -15.92 4.13 -24.11
C ARG A 395 -16.43 3.84 -25.52
N ALA A 396 -17.67 4.20 -25.79
CA ALA A 396 -18.22 4.16 -27.14
C ALA A 396 -17.30 4.92 -28.11
N ASN A 397 -17.06 4.31 -29.28
CA ASN A 397 -16.32 4.89 -30.39
C ASN A 397 -14.89 5.36 -30.04
N ALA A 398 -14.26 4.75 -29.03
CA ALA A 398 -12.90 5.09 -28.61
C ALA A 398 -12.00 3.85 -28.58
N ARG A 399 -10.73 4.05 -28.94
CA ARG A 399 -9.66 3.08 -28.66
C ARG A 399 -8.96 3.48 -27.35
N ILE A 400 -8.98 2.58 -26.37
CA ILE A 400 -8.44 2.82 -25.03
C ILE A 400 -7.71 1.57 -24.56
N SER A 401 -6.55 1.71 -23.91
CA SER A 401 -5.91 0.62 -23.18
C SER A 401 -6.06 0.75 -21.66
N SER A 402 -5.98 -0.38 -20.97
CA SER A 402 -5.93 -0.49 -19.52
C SER A 402 -4.88 -1.52 -19.11
N SER A 403 -4.19 -1.24 -18.00
CA SER A 403 -3.31 -2.23 -17.37
C SER A 403 -4.15 -3.18 -16.52
N VAL A 404 -3.85 -4.47 -16.57
CA VAL A 404 -4.55 -5.51 -15.80
C VAL A 404 -3.52 -6.39 -15.12
N ILE A 405 -3.70 -6.61 -13.81
CA ILE A 405 -3.00 -7.65 -13.07
C ILE A 405 -4.05 -8.70 -12.68
N THR A 406 -3.88 -9.92 -13.18
CA THR A 406 -4.83 -11.01 -12.91
C THR A 406 -4.08 -12.27 -12.51
N ALA A 407 -4.63 -13.02 -11.56
CA ALA A 407 -4.18 -14.38 -11.31
C ALA A 407 -4.36 -15.24 -12.57
N SER A 408 -3.61 -16.33 -12.61
CA SER A 408 -3.73 -17.43 -13.56
C SER A 408 -3.85 -18.74 -12.78
N ARG A 409 -4.55 -19.73 -13.35
CA ARG A 409 -4.69 -21.08 -12.80
C ARG A 409 -4.48 -22.08 -13.94
N ARG A 410 -3.93 -23.26 -13.62
CA ARG A 410 -3.65 -24.33 -14.61
C ARG A 410 -2.85 -23.76 -15.79
N ASP A 411 -2.99 -24.36 -16.98
CA ASP A 411 -2.36 -24.12 -18.30
C ASP A 411 -2.25 -22.66 -18.83
N GLY A 412 -2.48 -21.66 -17.99
CA GLY A 412 -2.16 -20.26 -18.26
C GLY A 412 -3.30 -19.54 -18.94
N THR A 413 -4.54 -19.96 -18.68
CA THR A 413 -5.73 -19.45 -19.33
C THR A 413 -6.47 -18.44 -18.46
N ILE A 414 -6.90 -17.35 -19.09
CA ILE A 414 -7.80 -16.36 -18.48
C ILE A 414 -9.08 -16.26 -19.31
N VAL A 415 -10.15 -15.82 -18.66
CA VAL A 415 -11.42 -15.47 -19.28
C VAL A 415 -11.58 -13.96 -19.22
N ILE A 416 -11.92 -13.37 -20.37
CA ILE A 416 -12.35 -11.98 -20.48
C ILE A 416 -13.86 -11.98 -20.75
N LYS A 417 -14.63 -11.37 -19.85
CA LYS A 417 -16.08 -11.18 -20.03
C LYS A 417 -16.40 -9.74 -20.40
N ASN A 418 -17.20 -9.56 -21.44
CA ASN A 418 -17.85 -8.29 -21.71
C ASN A 418 -19.13 -8.18 -20.88
N VAL A 419 -19.17 -7.22 -19.94
CA VAL A 419 -20.31 -7.05 -19.02
C VAL A 419 -21.44 -6.24 -19.67
N ASN A 420 -21.17 -5.51 -20.75
CA ASN A 420 -22.19 -4.77 -21.48
C ASN A 420 -23.18 -5.73 -22.12
N THR A 421 -24.48 -5.47 -21.98
CA THR A 421 -25.57 -6.34 -22.46
C THR A 421 -26.09 -5.99 -23.85
N VAL A 422 -25.51 -4.97 -24.50
CA VAL A 422 -26.01 -4.42 -25.77
C VAL A 422 -24.94 -4.36 -26.86
N SER A 423 -23.71 -3.94 -26.53
CA SER A 423 -22.64 -3.73 -27.53
C SER A 423 -21.56 -4.80 -27.41
N ALA A 424 -21.18 -5.38 -28.56
CA ALA A 424 -19.91 -6.08 -28.70
C ALA A 424 -18.73 -5.11 -28.52
N VAL A 425 -17.55 -5.66 -28.25
CA VAL A 425 -16.29 -4.90 -28.15
C VAL A 425 -15.14 -5.71 -28.73
N GLN A 426 -14.25 -5.06 -29.47
CA GLN A 426 -13.01 -5.68 -29.94
C GLN A 426 -11.93 -5.55 -28.87
N VAL A 427 -11.23 -6.65 -28.60
CA VAL A 427 -10.21 -6.73 -27.56
C VAL A 427 -8.87 -7.17 -28.16
N THR A 428 -7.84 -6.38 -27.89
CA THR A 428 -6.44 -6.71 -28.12
C THR A 428 -5.75 -6.92 -26.78
N VAL A 429 -4.95 -7.97 -26.64
CA VAL A 429 -4.25 -8.27 -25.38
C VAL A 429 -2.75 -8.44 -25.64
N ASP A 430 -1.97 -7.67 -24.90
CA ASP A 430 -0.52 -7.75 -24.84
C ASP A 430 -0.07 -8.19 -23.44
N ILE A 431 0.96 -9.03 -23.37
CA ILE A 431 1.64 -9.38 -22.12
C ILE A 431 2.86 -8.48 -21.91
N ASN A 432 2.99 -7.92 -20.70
CA ASN A 432 4.12 -7.08 -20.27
C ASN A 432 4.99 -7.76 -19.22
N GLY A 433 4.57 -8.93 -18.75
CA GLY A 433 5.28 -9.75 -17.80
C GLY A 433 4.36 -10.73 -17.08
N TRP A 434 4.96 -11.64 -16.33
CA TRP A 434 4.25 -12.64 -15.56
C TRP A 434 4.93 -12.88 -14.21
N TYR A 435 4.16 -13.29 -13.22
CA TYR A 435 4.62 -13.70 -11.92
C TYR A 435 4.66 -15.22 -11.86
N GLY A 436 5.74 -15.78 -11.33
CA GLY A 436 5.85 -17.21 -11.10
C GLY A 436 6.84 -17.54 -9.98
N THR A 437 7.33 -18.77 -10.00
CA THR A 437 8.17 -19.30 -8.93
C THR A 437 9.57 -18.68 -8.91
N SER A 438 10.09 -18.30 -10.07
CA SER A 438 11.40 -17.64 -10.23
C SER A 438 11.24 -16.23 -10.81
N GLY A 439 12.28 -15.40 -10.67
CA GLY A 439 12.30 -14.05 -11.26
C GLY A 439 12.84 -12.98 -10.32
N LEU A 440 12.27 -11.78 -10.43
CA LEU A 440 12.73 -10.56 -9.77
C LEU A 440 11.80 -10.16 -8.62
N GLY A 441 12.38 -9.59 -7.56
CA GLY A 441 11.63 -9.05 -6.43
C GLY A 441 11.33 -7.56 -6.61
N HIS A 442 10.12 -7.16 -6.23
CA HIS A 442 9.61 -5.79 -6.33
C HIS A 442 10.15 -4.90 -5.20
N THR A 443 10.39 -3.64 -5.50
CA THR A 443 10.63 -2.58 -4.53
C THR A 443 9.69 -1.43 -4.86
N GLY A 444 8.70 -1.18 -4.00
CA GLY A 444 7.76 -0.08 -4.16
C GLY A 444 8.31 1.23 -3.60
N THR A 445 7.97 2.36 -4.24
CA THR A 445 8.35 3.70 -3.77
C THR A 445 7.17 4.66 -3.89
N LYS A 446 7.19 5.76 -3.14
CA LYS A 446 6.37 6.92 -3.50
C LYS A 446 6.72 7.38 -4.93
N PRO A 447 5.73 7.86 -5.72
CA PRO A 447 5.97 8.34 -7.07
C PRO A 447 7.09 9.39 -7.16
N LYS A 448 8.01 9.23 -8.12
CA LYS A 448 9.09 10.19 -8.43
C LYS A 448 9.19 10.42 -9.93
N ARG A 449 9.10 11.67 -10.39
CA ARG A 449 9.14 12.02 -11.82
C ARG A 449 10.50 11.67 -12.44
N ILE A 450 10.49 10.87 -13.50
CA ILE A 450 11.71 10.51 -14.27
C ILE A 450 11.67 11.00 -15.72
N LEU A 451 10.46 11.22 -16.26
CA LEU A 451 10.26 11.72 -17.61
C LEU A 451 9.18 12.81 -17.59
N ASP A 452 9.46 13.96 -18.18
CA ASP A 452 8.47 14.98 -18.51
C ASP A 452 8.86 15.67 -19.81
N THR A 453 8.21 15.26 -20.91
CA THR A 453 8.54 15.81 -22.23
C THR A 453 8.11 17.27 -22.40
N THR A 454 7.25 17.79 -21.51
CA THR A 454 6.82 19.20 -21.54
C THR A 454 7.86 20.15 -20.95
N THR A 455 8.73 19.66 -20.06
CA THR A 455 9.79 20.45 -19.41
C THR A 455 11.20 20.06 -19.85
N GLY A 456 11.33 18.97 -20.62
CA GLY A 456 12.62 18.44 -21.06
C GLY A 456 13.30 17.49 -20.07
N LEU A 457 12.62 17.10 -18.98
CA LEU A 457 13.17 16.14 -18.02
C LEU A 457 13.22 14.74 -18.65
N GLY A 458 14.42 14.18 -18.80
CA GLY A 458 14.66 12.85 -19.36
C GLY A 458 14.58 12.79 -20.89
N ALA A 459 13.61 13.48 -21.48
CA ALA A 459 13.51 13.75 -22.92
C ALA A 459 12.66 15.01 -23.16
N SER A 460 12.73 15.60 -24.36
CA SER A 460 11.98 16.80 -24.73
C SER A 460 11.09 16.59 -25.96
N GLY A 461 9.98 17.35 -25.99
CA GLY A 461 9.07 17.45 -27.11
C GLY A 461 8.08 16.29 -27.22
N ARG A 462 7.05 16.48 -28.06
CA ARG A 462 6.02 15.47 -28.28
C ARG A 462 6.62 14.19 -28.89
N VAL A 463 6.10 13.05 -28.46
CA VAL A 463 6.45 11.75 -29.03
C VAL A 463 5.43 11.43 -30.11
N THR A 464 5.81 11.67 -31.36
CA THR A 464 5.03 11.39 -32.57
C THR A 464 5.16 9.94 -33.02
N SER A 465 4.29 9.50 -33.92
CA SER A 465 4.41 8.20 -34.59
C SER A 465 5.82 7.98 -35.18
N GLY A 466 6.42 6.81 -34.91
CA GLY A 466 7.77 6.44 -35.34
C GLY A 466 8.90 7.04 -34.48
N ARG A 467 8.66 8.15 -33.77
CA ARG A 467 9.67 8.77 -32.91
C ARG A 467 9.88 7.94 -31.65
N SER A 468 11.15 7.69 -31.34
CA SER A 468 11.56 7.06 -30.08
C SER A 468 12.40 8.04 -29.26
N VAL A 469 12.02 8.23 -28.00
CA VAL A 469 12.84 8.94 -27.00
C VAL A 469 13.37 7.92 -25.99
N THR A 470 14.57 8.17 -25.46
CA THR A 470 15.22 7.27 -24.52
C THR A 470 15.63 8.03 -23.28
N PHE A 471 15.38 7.47 -22.11
CA PHE A 471 15.72 8.08 -20.82
C PHE A 471 16.41 7.08 -19.89
N ALA A 472 17.30 7.58 -19.02
CA ALA A 472 18.01 6.76 -18.05
C ALA A 472 17.08 6.36 -16.89
N VAL A 473 17.21 5.11 -16.44
CA VAL A 473 16.41 4.56 -15.33
C VAL A 473 17.30 3.99 -14.23
N ALA A 474 18.27 3.15 -14.60
CA ALA A 474 19.21 2.61 -13.63
C ALA A 474 20.07 3.73 -13.01
N ASN A 475 20.36 3.62 -11.72
CA ASN A 475 21.05 4.62 -10.91
C ASN A 475 20.34 5.99 -10.81
N GLN A 476 19.06 6.07 -11.19
CA GLN A 476 18.26 7.28 -11.05
C GLN A 476 17.27 7.11 -9.90
N LEU A 477 17.01 8.18 -9.13
CA LEU A 477 15.93 8.24 -8.14
C LEU A 477 15.95 7.12 -7.06
N GLY A 478 17.11 6.48 -6.84
CA GLY A 478 17.31 5.36 -5.91
C GLY A 478 17.14 3.97 -6.55
N ILE A 479 16.93 3.88 -7.86
CA ILE A 479 16.84 2.62 -8.60
C ILE A 479 18.25 2.01 -8.74
N PRO A 480 18.48 0.76 -8.29
CA PRO A 480 19.79 0.11 -8.41
C PRO A 480 20.23 -0.14 -9.86
N VAL A 481 21.55 -0.19 -10.10
CA VAL A 481 22.15 -0.51 -11.41
C VAL A 481 21.74 -1.87 -11.95
N ASN A 482 21.44 -2.83 -11.07
CA ASN A 482 21.02 -4.18 -11.44
C ASN A 482 19.50 -4.34 -11.58
N ALA A 483 18.72 -3.25 -11.53
CA ALA A 483 17.29 -3.31 -11.84
C ALA A 483 17.07 -3.75 -13.28
N LYS A 484 16.06 -4.61 -13.49
CA LYS A 484 15.75 -5.21 -14.80
C LYS A 484 14.38 -4.80 -15.33
N ALA A 485 13.52 -4.23 -14.49
CA ALA A 485 12.27 -3.60 -14.90
C ALA A 485 11.89 -2.44 -13.97
N VAL A 486 11.12 -1.50 -14.48
CA VAL A 486 10.59 -0.34 -13.75
C VAL A 486 9.06 -0.28 -13.88
N ALA A 487 8.40 0.05 -12.78
CA ALA A 487 6.99 0.39 -12.73
C ALA A 487 6.82 1.90 -12.84
N LEU A 488 6.02 2.34 -13.81
CA LEU A 488 5.78 3.73 -14.12
C LEU A 488 4.29 4.05 -14.03
N GLN A 489 3.97 5.17 -13.40
CA GLN A 489 2.69 5.85 -13.59
C GLN A 489 2.87 6.83 -14.75
N VAL A 490 2.27 6.53 -15.90
CA VAL A 490 2.44 7.30 -17.14
C VAL A 490 1.20 8.12 -17.42
N LEU A 491 1.37 9.42 -17.67
CA LEU A 491 0.32 10.33 -18.14
C LEU A 491 0.64 10.76 -19.57
N ALA A 492 -0.23 10.39 -20.51
CA ALA A 492 -0.26 10.99 -21.84
C ALA A 492 -1.00 12.33 -21.74
N ILE A 493 -0.41 13.38 -22.31
CA ILE A 493 -0.83 14.78 -22.19
C ILE A 493 -1.14 15.32 -23.57
N ASP A 494 -2.33 15.90 -23.69
CA ASP A 494 -2.85 16.56 -24.89
C ASP A 494 -2.60 15.74 -26.17
N PRO A 495 -3.12 14.50 -26.27
CA PRO A 495 -2.97 13.71 -27.50
C PRO A 495 -3.72 14.40 -28.66
N ASP A 496 -3.06 14.58 -29.80
CA ASP A 496 -3.65 15.24 -30.98
C ASP A 496 -4.75 14.43 -31.66
N THR A 497 -4.56 13.11 -31.68
CA THR A 497 -5.38 12.07 -32.29
C THR A 497 -5.28 10.83 -31.41
N GLY A 498 -5.97 9.74 -31.76
CA GLY A 498 -5.81 8.46 -31.09
C GLY A 498 -4.32 8.07 -31.02
N THR A 499 -3.74 8.16 -29.82
CA THR A 499 -2.30 8.02 -29.61
C THR A 499 -2.01 6.68 -28.95
N ALA A 500 -1.12 5.89 -29.55
CA ALA A 500 -0.59 4.67 -28.95
C ALA A 500 0.92 4.76 -28.79
N ALA A 501 1.42 4.26 -27.66
CA ALA A 501 2.84 4.27 -27.34
C ALA A 501 3.27 3.01 -26.59
N ARG A 502 4.56 2.71 -26.70
CA ARG A 502 5.21 1.54 -26.10
C ARG A 502 6.42 1.96 -25.30
N PHE A 503 6.61 1.33 -24.14
CA PHE A 503 7.87 1.37 -23.41
C PHE A 503 8.59 0.04 -23.58
N LYS A 504 9.86 0.07 -23.98
CA LYS A 504 10.68 -1.12 -24.22
C LYS A 504 12.11 -0.93 -23.74
N SER A 505 12.86 -2.01 -23.60
CA SER A 505 14.31 -1.87 -23.38
C SER A 505 14.98 -1.32 -24.64
N THR A 506 16.03 -0.51 -24.48
CA THR A 506 16.74 0.07 -25.64
C THR A 506 17.55 -0.96 -26.42
N THR A 507 17.81 -2.13 -25.84
CA THR A 507 18.62 -3.21 -26.43
C THR A 507 17.76 -4.30 -27.06
N ALA A 508 16.43 -4.25 -26.91
CA ALA A 508 15.55 -5.22 -27.53
C ALA A 508 15.18 -4.86 -28.97
N LEU A 509 15.41 -5.82 -29.88
CA LEU A 509 15.09 -5.69 -31.29
C LEU A 509 13.61 -5.97 -31.60
N ALA A 510 12.93 -6.83 -30.83
CA ALA A 510 11.56 -7.27 -31.14
C ALA A 510 10.54 -6.94 -30.03
N SER A 511 9.45 -6.27 -30.41
CA SER A 511 8.24 -6.11 -29.59
C SER A 511 7.03 -5.89 -30.53
N SER A 512 5.89 -6.49 -30.20
CA SER A 512 4.67 -6.46 -31.03
C SER A 512 3.47 -5.79 -30.34
N GLY A 513 3.50 -5.63 -29.01
CA GLY A 513 2.40 -5.06 -28.23
C GLY A 513 2.51 -3.56 -27.96
N TYR A 514 1.61 -2.95 -27.21
CA TYR A 514 1.80 -1.59 -26.70
C TYR A 514 1.23 -1.48 -25.30
N GLN A 515 1.48 -0.35 -24.65
CA GLN A 515 1.07 -0.17 -23.25
C GLN A 515 0.08 0.97 -23.11
N VAL A 516 0.32 2.07 -23.81
CA VAL A 516 -0.55 3.23 -23.79
C VAL A 516 -1.34 3.30 -25.10
N SER A 517 -2.65 3.50 -24.98
CA SER A 517 -3.55 3.85 -26.07
C SER A 517 -4.65 4.74 -25.50
N VAL A 518 -4.67 5.98 -25.97
CA VAL A 518 -5.56 7.04 -25.47
C VAL A 518 -6.33 7.65 -26.64
N PRO A 519 -7.60 8.05 -26.45
CA PRO A 519 -8.36 8.69 -27.51
C PRO A 519 -7.89 10.15 -27.71
N THR A 520 -8.30 10.72 -28.84
CA THR A 520 -8.06 12.13 -29.20
C THR A 520 -8.43 13.08 -28.07
N ALA A 521 -7.56 14.07 -27.80
CA ALA A 521 -7.74 15.13 -26.81
C ALA A 521 -8.09 14.67 -25.38
N ALA A 522 -7.83 13.40 -25.04
CA ALA A 522 -8.13 12.84 -23.73
C ALA A 522 -6.84 12.45 -23.00
N SER A 523 -6.34 13.37 -22.17
CA SER A 523 -5.24 13.04 -21.26
C SER A 523 -5.64 11.88 -20.34
N MET A 524 -4.85 10.80 -20.34
CA MET A 524 -5.12 9.60 -19.54
C MET A 524 -3.86 9.09 -18.87
N ALA A 525 -4.04 8.58 -17.65
CA ALA A 525 -2.97 8.01 -16.85
C ALA A 525 -3.08 6.48 -16.80
N GLN A 526 -1.94 5.79 -16.85
CA GLN A 526 -1.88 4.34 -16.90
C GLN A 526 -0.64 3.80 -16.17
N TYR A 527 -0.82 2.66 -15.51
CA TYR A 527 0.29 1.90 -14.94
C TYR A 527 0.99 1.09 -16.03
N VAL A 528 2.30 1.30 -16.15
CA VAL A 528 3.17 0.71 -17.17
C VAL A 528 4.30 -0.05 -16.48
N VAL A 529 4.64 -1.23 -17.00
CA VAL A 529 5.84 -1.96 -16.58
C VAL A 529 6.78 -2.05 -17.77
N ALA A 530 7.96 -1.44 -17.65
CA ALA A 530 8.93 -1.39 -18.74
C ALA A 530 10.19 -2.21 -18.37
N PRO A 531 10.65 -3.13 -19.24
CA PRO A 531 11.96 -3.75 -19.07
C PRO A 531 13.07 -2.71 -19.25
N ILE A 532 14.12 -2.82 -18.45
CA ILE A 532 15.28 -1.92 -18.49
C ILE A 532 16.38 -2.58 -19.34
N GLY A 533 16.92 -1.84 -20.32
CA GLY A 533 18.01 -2.33 -21.17
C GLY A 533 19.30 -2.58 -20.39
N ALA A 534 20.22 -3.33 -20.99
CA ALA A 534 21.52 -3.62 -20.37
C ALA A 534 22.33 -2.34 -20.06
N ASN A 535 22.09 -1.26 -20.82
CA ASN A 535 22.64 0.08 -20.61
C ASN A 535 21.90 0.91 -19.53
N GLY A 536 20.94 0.33 -18.82
CA GLY A 536 20.19 1.00 -17.76
C GLY A 536 19.10 1.96 -18.26
N LYS A 537 18.72 1.92 -19.54
CA LYS A 537 17.76 2.87 -20.15
C LYS A 537 16.46 2.19 -20.60
N VAL A 538 15.42 3.00 -20.75
CA VAL A 538 14.12 2.63 -21.34
C VAL A 538 13.84 3.54 -22.54
N SER A 539 13.27 2.97 -23.59
CA SER A 539 12.79 3.69 -24.78
C SER A 539 11.26 3.83 -24.74
N LEU A 540 10.77 5.03 -25.00
CA LEU A 540 9.37 5.35 -25.27
C LEU A 540 9.23 5.62 -26.78
N THR A 541 8.47 4.78 -27.47
CA THR A 541 8.21 4.90 -28.90
C THR A 541 6.73 5.25 -29.14
N GLY A 542 6.49 6.32 -29.90
CA GLY A 542 5.17 6.63 -30.43
C GLY A 542 4.83 5.71 -31.61
N LEU A 543 3.64 5.12 -31.60
CA LEU A 543 3.18 4.17 -32.62
C LEU A 543 2.10 4.77 -33.52
N THR A 544 1.28 5.67 -32.97
CA THR A 544 0.23 6.43 -33.67
C THR A 544 0.03 7.74 -32.93
N GLY A 545 -0.42 8.78 -33.65
CA GLY A 545 -0.66 10.12 -33.09
C GLY A 545 0.59 10.79 -32.51
N SER A 546 0.35 11.80 -31.68
CA SER A 546 1.35 12.61 -31.00
C SER A 546 0.86 13.06 -29.63
N SER A 547 1.68 12.83 -28.60
CA SER A 547 1.38 13.28 -27.23
C SER A 547 2.66 13.64 -26.49
N ASN A 548 2.52 14.51 -25.50
CA ASN A 548 3.53 14.67 -24.46
C ASN A 548 3.35 13.59 -23.40
N PHE A 549 4.44 13.17 -22.75
CA PHE A 549 4.39 12.13 -21.74
C PHE A 549 5.06 12.60 -20.45
N ARG A 550 4.39 12.29 -19.33
CA ARG A 550 4.97 12.31 -17.99
C ARG A 550 5.03 10.89 -17.46
N ALA A 551 6.14 10.49 -16.86
CA ALA A 551 6.26 9.21 -16.18
C ALA A 551 6.87 9.39 -14.79
N ASP A 552 6.17 8.87 -13.78
CA ASP A 552 6.64 8.80 -12.41
C ASP A 552 7.00 7.35 -12.05
N VAL A 553 8.19 7.12 -11.50
CA VAL A 553 8.61 5.83 -10.96
C VAL A 553 7.82 5.54 -9.69
N VAL A 554 7.10 4.41 -9.68
CA VAL A 554 6.33 3.92 -8.52
C VAL A 554 6.90 2.62 -7.94
N GLY A 555 7.85 2.00 -8.63
CA GLY A 555 8.58 0.83 -8.16
C GLY A 555 9.54 0.30 -9.21
N TRP A 556 10.30 -0.74 -8.85
CA TRP A 556 11.21 -1.44 -9.75
C TRP A 556 11.41 -2.89 -9.32
N TRP A 557 11.99 -3.69 -10.20
CA TRP A 557 12.32 -5.08 -9.94
C TRP A 557 13.81 -5.36 -10.11
N THR A 558 14.38 -6.02 -9.12
CA THR A 558 15.78 -6.44 -9.09
C THR A 558 15.89 -7.95 -8.85
N PRO A 559 16.99 -8.59 -9.27
CA PRO A 559 17.30 -9.96 -8.86
C PRO A 559 17.22 -10.08 -7.34
N VAL A 560 16.46 -11.06 -6.85
CA VAL A 560 16.36 -11.35 -5.42
C VAL A 560 17.47 -12.32 -5.04
N THR A 561 18.26 -11.93 -4.04
CA THR A 561 19.03 -12.90 -3.25
C THR A 561 18.23 -13.14 -1.97
N THR A 562 17.45 -14.21 -1.96
CA THR A 562 16.67 -14.55 -0.78
C THR A 562 17.66 -15.02 0.30
N GLN A 563 17.53 -14.55 1.54
CA GLN A 563 18.27 -15.08 2.70
C GLN A 563 17.29 -15.81 3.61
N TYR A 564 17.76 -16.88 4.24
CA TYR A 564 17.04 -17.45 5.37
C TYR A 564 16.96 -16.41 6.49
N VAL A 565 15.78 -16.26 7.10
CA VAL A 565 15.66 -15.60 8.39
C VAL A 565 15.46 -16.70 9.43
N VAL A 566 16.42 -16.82 10.35
CA VAL A 566 16.34 -17.74 11.47
C VAL A 566 16.21 -16.91 12.74
N SER A 567 15.08 -17.02 13.43
CA SER A 567 14.97 -16.60 14.83
C SER A 567 15.35 -17.78 15.72
N SER A 568 16.04 -17.51 16.83
CA SER A 568 16.37 -18.52 17.83
C SER A 568 16.32 -17.93 19.23
N ALA A 569 15.85 -18.73 20.17
CA ALA A 569 15.80 -18.42 21.59
C ALA A 569 16.20 -19.66 22.39
N LEU A 570 16.98 -19.43 23.44
CA LEU A 570 17.41 -20.47 24.37
C LEU A 570 16.34 -20.67 25.45
N SER A 571 15.98 -21.92 25.74
CA SER A 571 15.00 -22.26 26.79
C SER A 571 15.41 -21.77 28.17
N VAL A 572 16.69 -21.92 28.53
CA VAL A 572 17.27 -21.45 29.80
C VAL A 572 18.74 -21.03 29.60
N PRO A 573 19.18 -19.87 30.13
CA PRO A 573 20.54 -19.37 29.95
C PRO A 573 21.59 -20.06 30.83
N THR A 574 21.17 -20.84 31.83
CA THR A 574 22.08 -21.51 32.79
C THR A 574 21.54 -22.89 33.16
N VAL A 575 22.43 -23.90 33.16
CA VAL A 575 22.06 -25.31 33.39
C VAL A 575 23.09 -26.05 34.26
N LEU A 576 22.65 -27.14 34.92
CA LEU A 576 23.51 -28.06 35.66
C LEU A 576 23.94 -29.24 34.79
N VAL A 577 25.23 -29.50 34.66
CA VAL A 577 25.72 -30.64 33.86
C VAL A 577 25.48 -31.97 34.59
N PRO A 578 24.98 -33.04 33.91
CA PRO A 578 24.53 -33.06 32.51
C PRO A 578 23.07 -32.63 32.38
N ALA A 579 22.82 -31.47 31.78
CA ALA A 579 21.49 -31.04 31.36
C ALA A 579 21.57 -30.54 29.92
N GLN A 580 20.49 -30.76 29.19
CA GLN A 580 20.44 -30.44 27.77
C GLN A 580 19.33 -29.41 27.52
N PRO A 581 19.65 -28.10 27.61
CA PRO A 581 18.69 -27.07 27.24
C PRO A 581 18.37 -27.18 25.76
N THR A 582 17.21 -26.68 25.35
CA THR A 582 16.82 -26.59 23.95
C THR A 582 16.97 -25.18 23.42
N ILE A 583 17.32 -25.05 22.14
CA ILE A 583 17.17 -23.82 21.36
C ILE A 583 15.99 -24.03 20.43
N THR A 584 14.98 -23.18 20.58
CA THR A 584 13.80 -23.17 19.72
C THR A 584 13.82 -21.97 18.80
N GLY A 585 13.17 -22.07 17.65
CA GLY A 585 13.15 -20.96 16.72
C GLY A 585 12.26 -21.18 15.52
N ARG A 586 12.36 -20.27 14.55
CA ARG A 586 11.62 -20.35 13.29
C ARG A 586 12.49 -19.97 12.11
N VAL A 587 12.40 -20.72 11.03
CA VAL A 587 13.04 -20.42 9.75
C VAL A 587 12.00 -19.92 8.76
N ARG A 588 12.31 -18.83 8.07
CA ARG A 588 11.53 -18.29 6.95
C ARG A 588 12.39 -18.19 5.69
N PRO A 589 11.78 -18.31 4.49
CA PRO A 589 10.33 -18.44 4.23
C PRO A 589 9.78 -19.88 4.31
N LEU A 590 8.54 -20.05 4.80
CA LEU A 590 7.94 -21.37 5.12
C LEU A 590 7.88 -22.33 3.94
N ALA A 591 7.46 -21.82 2.77
CA ALA A 591 7.35 -22.61 1.55
C ALA A 591 8.70 -23.20 1.09
N LEU A 592 9.83 -22.66 1.55
CA LEU A 592 11.19 -23.10 1.21
C LEU A 592 11.88 -23.88 2.33
N THR A 593 11.26 -23.98 3.51
CA THR A 593 11.86 -24.59 4.69
C THR A 593 11.22 -25.92 5.08
N SER A 594 10.08 -26.27 4.47
CA SER A 594 9.40 -27.56 4.65
C SER A 594 10.34 -28.72 4.30
N GLY A 595 10.52 -29.66 5.22
CA GLY A 595 11.38 -30.83 5.05
C GLY A 595 12.89 -30.54 5.17
N GLY A 596 13.29 -29.30 5.45
CA GLY A 596 14.69 -28.92 5.67
C GLY A 596 15.16 -29.14 7.12
N SER A 597 16.43 -28.88 7.38
CA SER A 597 17.00 -28.88 8.74
C SER A 597 17.88 -27.66 9.01
N VAL A 598 18.04 -27.33 10.28
CA VAL A 598 19.06 -26.39 10.78
C VAL A 598 20.19 -27.15 11.45
N ALA A 599 21.41 -26.61 11.41
CA ALA A 599 22.56 -27.11 12.15
C ALA A 599 22.79 -26.27 13.42
N LEU A 600 23.02 -26.94 14.55
CA LEU A 600 23.54 -26.31 15.75
C LEU A 600 25.07 -26.28 15.65
N GLN A 601 25.67 -25.12 15.86
CA GLN A 601 27.12 -24.95 15.92
C GLN A 601 27.55 -24.43 17.29
N GLU A 602 28.69 -24.90 17.77
CA GLU A 602 29.36 -24.45 19.00
C GLU A 602 30.68 -23.77 18.64
N LEU A 603 31.01 -22.66 19.30
CA LEU A 603 32.30 -21.99 19.13
C LEU A 603 33.37 -22.73 19.94
N LYS A 604 34.33 -23.35 19.25
CA LYS A 604 35.48 -24.07 19.84
C LYS A 604 36.78 -23.51 19.27
N ALA A 605 37.69 -23.06 20.14
CA ALA A 605 38.98 -22.49 19.73
C ALA A 605 38.85 -21.43 18.61
N GLY A 606 37.86 -20.53 18.73
CA GLY A 606 37.59 -19.48 17.74
C GLY A 606 36.88 -19.93 16.45
N LYS A 607 36.60 -21.24 16.28
CA LYS A 607 35.93 -21.79 15.09
C LYS A 607 34.55 -22.36 15.43
N TRP A 608 33.58 -22.16 14.53
CA TRP A 608 32.24 -22.71 14.69
C TRP A 608 32.17 -24.15 14.18
N VAL A 609 31.94 -25.09 15.09
CA VAL A 609 31.89 -26.53 14.80
C VAL A 609 30.46 -27.02 14.89
N LYS A 610 30.00 -27.81 13.91
CA LYS A 610 28.66 -28.43 13.94
C LYS A 610 28.59 -29.47 15.06
N VAL A 611 27.60 -29.34 15.95
CA VAL A 611 27.40 -30.22 17.11
C VAL A 611 26.01 -30.86 17.16
N GLY A 612 25.11 -30.48 16.24
CA GLY A 612 23.78 -31.09 16.14
C GLY A 612 23.02 -30.62 14.90
N THR A 613 21.86 -31.23 14.67
CA THR A 613 20.90 -30.87 13.62
C THR A 613 19.48 -31.02 14.15
N SER A 614 18.56 -30.22 13.63
CA SER A 614 17.14 -30.33 13.95
C SER A 614 16.29 -30.13 12.69
N PRO A 615 15.26 -30.97 12.46
CA PRO A 615 14.33 -30.79 11.37
C PRO A 615 13.49 -29.52 11.56
N ILE A 616 13.07 -28.94 10.44
CA ILE A 616 12.16 -27.79 10.41
C ILE A 616 10.75 -28.32 10.14
N ALA A 617 9.83 -28.06 11.06
CA ALA A 617 8.41 -28.39 10.91
C ALA A 617 7.78 -27.60 9.73
N PRO A 618 6.64 -28.04 9.17
CA PRO A 618 5.98 -27.34 8.05
C PRO A 618 5.61 -25.88 8.34
N ASN A 619 5.33 -25.56 9.61
CA ASN A 619 5.09 -24.19 10.06
C ASN A 619 6.38 -23.35 10.24
N GLY A 620 7.54 -23.91 9.90
CA GLY A 620 8.87 -23.32 9.97
C GLY A 620 9.56 -23.42 11.32
N GLN A 621 8.93 -24.01 12.34
CA GLN A 621 9.52 -24.11 13.67
C GLN A 621 10.60 -25.21 13.73
N PHE A 622 11.58 -25.03 14.61
CA PHE A 622 12.54 -26.07 14.95
C PHE A 622 12.81 -26.05 16.46
N SER A 623 13.28 -27.18 16.98
CA SER A 623 13.77 -27.33 18.35
C SER A 623 15.00 -28.22 18.33
N VAL A 624 16.15 -27.68 18.74
CA VAL A 624 17.42 -28.42 18.78
C VAL A 624 17.91 -28.53 20.22
N VAL A 625 18.22 -29.76 20.62
CA VAL A 625 18.81 -30.04 21.94
C VAL A 625 20.28 -29.61 21.93
N VAL A 626 20.71 -28.91 22.98
CA VAL A 626 22.08 -28.40 23.12
C VAL A 626 22.89 -29.40 23.95
N PRO A 627 23.92 -30.05 23.37
CA PRO A 627 24.72 -31.03 24.07
C PRO A 627 25.79 -30.34 24.94
N VAL A 628 25.40 -29.94 26.15
CA VAL A 628 26.34 -29.37 27.14
C VAL A 628 26.98 -30.50 27.95
N LYS A 629 28.24 -30.83 27.63
CA LYS A 629 28.97 -31.95 28.25
C LYS A 629 29.99 -31.54 29.30
N THR A 630 30.48 -30.31 29.25
CA THR A 630 31.53 -29.81 30.14
C THR A 630 31.04 -28.58 30.90
N TYR A 631 31.67 -28.29 32.03
CA TYR A 631 31.44 -27.04 32.77
C TYR A 631 32.07 -25.86 32.01
N GLY A 632 31.46 -24.67 32.09
CA GLY A 632 31.97 -23.47 31.42
C GLY A 632 30.92 -22.69 30.61
N SER A 633 31.40 -21.73 29.81
CA SER A 633 30.58 -20.90 28.93
C SER A 633 30.66 -21.49 27.55
N HIS A 634 29.51 -21.86 27.00
CA HIS A 634 29.41 -22.42 25.67
C HIS A 634 28.61 -21.47 24.79
N SER A 635 29.23 -20.98 23.72
CA SER A 635 28.57 -20.13 22.73
C SER A 635 28.06 -21.00 21.59
N TYR A 636 26.74 -20.98 21.40
CA TYR A 636 26.07 -21.70 20.33
C TYR A 636 25.45 -20.75 19.33
N ARG A 637 25.27 -21.22 18.09
CA ARG A 637 24.43 -20.54 17.09
C ARG A 637 23.69 -21.56 16.26
N VAL A 638 22.57 -21.14 15.68
CA VAL A 638 21.85 -21.94 14.70
C VAL A 638 22.27 -21.47 13.31
N TYR A 639 22.62 -22.41 12.45
CA TYR A 639 23.04 -22.18 11.09
C TYR A 639 22.11 -22.89 10.11
N LYS A 640 21.67 -22.16 9.08
CA LYS A 640 20.99 -22.74 7.92
C LYS A 640 21.89 -22.57 6.70
N GLY A 641 22.30 -23.69 6.12
CA GLY A 641 23.11 -23.74 4.91
C GLY A 641 22.38 -23.15 3.71
N ALA A 642 23.16 -22.63 2.76
CA ALA A 642 22.65 -22.19 1.48
C ALA A 642 21.93 -23.34 0.75
N SER A 643 20.91 -23.03 -0.03
CA SER A 643 20.26 -24.01 -0.88
C SER A 643 19.80 -23.37 -2.17
N SER A 644 19.94 -24.09 -3.27
CA SER A 644 19.18 -23.82 -4.48
C SER A 644 17.74 -24.24 -4.21
N CYS A 645 16.81 -23.31 -4.37
CA CYS A 645 15.39 -23.64 -4.29
C CYS A 645 14.92 -23.92 -5.71
N SER A 646 15.11 -25.15 -6.18
CA SER A 646 14.41 -25.62 -7.38
C SER A 646 12.97 -25.97 -6.98
N PRO A 647 11.93 -25.58 -7.74
CA PRO A 647 11.91 -24.95 -9.08
C PRO A 647 11.83 -23.40 -9.05
N LEU A 648 12.07 -22.77 -7.89
CA LEU A 648 11.89 -21.32 -7.66
C LEU A 648 13.07 -20.46 -8.13
N GLY A 649 14.08 -21.06 -8.76
CA GLY A 649 15.20 -20.36 -9.44
C GLY A 649 15.95 -19.35 -8.56
N CYS A 650 15.83 -19.45 -7.23
CA CYS A 650 16.46 -18.52 -6.31
C CYS A 650 17.52 -19.22 -5.46
N THR A 651 18.63 -18.52 -5.25
CA THR A 651 19.70 -18.95 -4.36
C THR A 651 19.41 -18.42 -2.96
N LEU A 652 19.09 -19.31 -2.02
CA LEU A 652 19.05 -18.95 -0.61
C LEU A 652 20.47 -18.86 -0.08
N LYS A 653 20.90 -17.67 0.34
CA LYS A 653 22.17 -17.51 1.04
C LYS A 653 22.08 -18.12 2.43
N SER A 654 23.22 -18.66 2.90
CA SER A 654 23.32 -19.19 4.26
C SER A 654 23.09 -18.10 5.29
N PHE A 655 22.59 -18.51 6.46
CA PHE A 655 22.33 -17.61 7.58
C PHE A 655 22.78 -18.26 8.89
N ALA A 656 23.38 -17.45 9.77
CA ALA A 656 23.74 -17.83 11.13
C ALA A 656 23.11 -16.85 12.12
N THR A 657 22.49 -17.36 13.17
CA THR A 657 21.94 -16.52 14.25
C THR A 657 23.08 -15.85 15.02
N LYS A 658 22.74 -14.78 15.76
CA LYS A 658 23.64 -14.26 16.79
C LYS A 658 23.99 -15.38 17.79
N PRO A 659 25.21 -15.37 18.37
CA PRO A 659 25.59 -16.33 19.39
C PRO A 659 24.66 -16.27 20.61
N LEU A 660 24.21 -17.43 21.07
CA LEU A 660 23.48 -17.67 22.30
C LEU A 660 24.44 -18.32 23.30
N VAL A 661 24.61 -17.72 24.48
CA VAL A 661 25.54 -18.22 25.49
C VAL A 661 24.79 -19.08 26.50
N VAL A 662 25.25 -20.32 26.67
CA VAL A 662 24.80 -21.23 27.73
C VAL A 662 25.89 -21.29 28.81
N ARG A 663 25.50 -21.03 30.06
CA ARG A 663 26.40 -21.21 31.21
C ARG A 663 26.15 -22.56 31.86
N ALA A 664 27.16 -23.42 31.81
CA ALA A 664 27.11 -24.77 32.35
C ALA A 664 27.80 -24.81 33.71
N ALA A 665 27.01 -25.03 34.76
CA ALA A 665 27.49 -25.15 36.14
C ALA A 665 27.50 -26.62 36.59
N GLN A 666 28.28 -26.92 37.61
CA GLN A 666 28.34 -28.22 38.26
C GLN A 666 27.99 -28.07 39.74
N ARG A 667 27.30 -29.06 40.34
CA ARG A 667 27.13 -29.14 41.80
C ARG A 667 28.31 -29.88 42.40
N TYR A 668 28.78 -29.42 43.55
CA TYR A 668 29.78 -30.12 44.33
C TYR A 668 29.15 -30.73 45.58
N ALA A 669 29.61 -31.90 45.97
CA ALA A 669 29.36 -32.50 47.28
C ALA A 669 30.60 -32.27 48.15
N VAL A 670 30.39 -31.79 49.37
CA VAL A 670 31.46 -31.61 50.36
C VAL A 670 31.17 -32.54 51.52
N THR A 671 32.08 -33.45 51.82
CA THR A 671 32.00 -34.30 53.03
C THR A 671 32.94 -33.77 54.10
N MET A 672 32.63 -34.03 55.36
CA MET A 672 33.53 -33.72 56.47
C MET A 672 33.45 -34.81 57.53
N ALA A 673 34.60 -35.19 58.07
CA ALA A 673 34.77 -36.05 59.23
C ALA A 673 35.76 -35.39 60.19
N SER A 674 35.69 -35.75 61.47
CA SER A 674 36.68 -35.34 62.47
C SER A 674 37.54 -36.53 62.86
N SER A 675 38.83 -36.32 63.08
CA SER A 675 39.73 -37.37 63.58
C SER A 675 39.33 -37.90 64.96
N ARG A 676 38.62 -37.11 65.77
CA ARG A 676 38.09 -37.47 67.09
C ARG A 676 36.80 -36.70 67.38
N THR A 677 35.81 -37.38 67.95
CA THR A 677 34.51 -36.76 68.33
C THR A 677 34.40 -36.43 69.82
N SER A 678 35.38 -36.81 70.65
CA SER A 678 35.48 -36.44 72.07
C SER A 678 36.93 -36.15 72.44
N VAL A 679 37.23 -34.96 72.97
CA VAL A 679 38.59 -34.51 73.28
C VAL A 679 38.63 -33.61 74.52
N ARG A 680 39.80 -33.45 75.15
CA ARG A 680 40.01 -32.45 76.22
C ARG A 680 40.18 -31.05 75.62
N SER A 681 39.76 -30.01 76.34
CA SER A 681 40.06 -28.63 75.95
C SER A 681 41.56 -28.42 75.67
N GLY A 682 41.88 -27.73 74.57
CA GLY A 682 43.25 -27.51 74.09
C GLY A 682 43.78 -28.60 73.15
N SER A 683 43.03 -29.70 72.94
CA SER A 683 43.43 -30.75 72.00
C SER A 683 43.39 -30.27 70.55
N LYS A 684 44.34 -30.75 69.75
CA LYS A 684 44.34 -30.60 68.28
C LYS A 684 43.50 -31.72 67.65
N ILE A 685 42.47 -31.35 66.90
CA ILE A 685 41.67 -32.25 66.06
C ILE A 685 41.90 -31.91 64.59
N THR A 686 41.78 -32.89 63.70
CA THR A 686 41.92 -32.67 62.26
C THR A 686 40.60 -32.98 61.59
N PHE A 687 40.04 -32.01 60.87
CA PHE A 687 38.90 -32.24 60.00
C PHE A 687 39.37 -32.64 58.62
N THR A 688 38.90 -33.78 58.13
CA THR A 688 39.18 -34.26 56.77
C THR A 688 37.89 -34.38 55.98
N GLY A 689 37.98 -34.33 54.67
CA GLY A 689 36.80 -34.42 53.82
C GLY A 689 37.18 -34.52 52.35
N LYS A 690 36.17 -34.69 51.50
CA LYS A 690 36.34 -34.70 50.04
C LYS A 690 35.38 -33.72 49.38
N VAL A 691 35.84 -33.10 48.30
CA VAL A 691 35.00 -32.38 47.34
C VAL A 691 34.83 -33.26 46.11
N ALA A 692 33.59 -33.60 45.77
CA ALA A 692 33.26 -34.43 44.62
C ALA A 692 32.29 -33.68 43.69
N PRO A 693 32.60 -33.52 42.39
CA PRO A 693 33.85 -33.93 41.73
C PRO A 693 35.06 -33.09 42.19
N THR A 694 36.25 -33.67 42.07
CA THR A 694 37.51 -33.06 42.55
C THR A 694 37.78 -31.72 41.89
N LEU A 695 38.02 -30.69 42.69
CA LEU A 695 38.41 -29.36 42.23
C LEU A 695 39.73 -28.94 42.91
N VAL A 696 40.84 -29.40 42.33
CA VAL A 696 42.20 -29.22 42.86
C VAL A 696 42.54 -27.74 43.06
N GLY A 697 43.22 -27.41 44.16
CA GLY A 697 43.64 -26.05 44.49
C GLY A 697 42.52 -25.16 45.01
N SER A 698 41.26 -25.59 44.94
CA SER A 698 40.14 -24.81 45.44
C SER A 698 40.06 -24.84 46.97
N GLN A 699 39.39 -23.85 47.56
CA GLN A 699 39.29 -23.74 49.02
C GLN A 699 37.94 -24.21 49.56
N VAL A 700 37.97 -24.84 50.73
CA VAL A 700 36.82 -25.20 51.56
C VAL A 700 36.94 -24.46 52.88
N LYS A 701 35.90 -23.71 53.26
CA LYS A 701 35.83 -23.04 54.58
C LYS A 701 35.46 -24.09 55.62
N VAL A 702 36.29 -24.27 56.64
CA VAL A 702 35.92 -25.03 57.84
C VAL A 702 35.35 -24.05 58.85
N GLN A 703 34.14 -24.31 59.33
CA GLN A 703 33.39 -23.40 60.18
C GLN A 703 32.94 -24.07 61.47
N VAL A 704 32.77 -23.28 62.52
CA VAL A 704 32.19 -23.70 63.79
C VAL A 704 30.93 -22.90 64.08
N LEU A 705 29.91 -23.54 64.64
CA LEU A 705 28.72 -22.85 65.13
C LEU A 705 29.02 -22.16 66.46
N SER A 706 28.72 -20.87 66.56
CA SER A 706 28.89 -20.07 67.77
C SER A 706 27.78 -19.03 67.85
N LEU A 707 27.00 -19.06 68.93
CA LEU A 707 25.85 -18.17 69.15
C LEU A 707 24.86 -18.16 67.97
N GLY A 708 24.52 -19.35 67.46
CA GLY A 708 23.60 -19.50 66.31
C GLY A 708 24.18 -19.15 64.94
N LEU A 709 25.39 -18.59 64.86
CA LEU A 709 26.04 -18.20 63.61
C LEU A 709 27.27 -19.06 63.28
N TRP A 710 27.44 -19.39 62.01
CA TRP A 710 28.60 -20.13 61.52
C TRP A 710 29.79 -19.19 61.31
N LYS A 711 30.85 -19.39 62.09
CA LYS A 711 32.11 -18.62 61.99
C LYS A 711 33.18 -19.44 61.28
N THR A 712 33.84 -18.86 60.29
CA THR A 712 34.95 -19.51 59.57
C THR A 712 36.17 -19.58 60.47
N LEU A 713 36.70 -20.80 60.66
CA LEU A 713 37.95 -21.05 61.38
C LEU A 713 39.15 -20.88 60.45
N GLY A 714 39.00 -21.31 59.19
CA GLY A 714 40.02 -21.12 58.15
C GLY A 714 39.66 -21.83 56.85
N LEU A 715 40.63 -21.89 55.95
CA LEU A 715 40.50 -22.40 54.60
C LEU A 715 41.37 -23.64 54.43
N ALA A 716 40.78 -24.72 53.90
CA ALA A 716 41.48 -25.94 53.53
C ALA A 716 41.56 -26.03 52.00
N THR A 717 42.75 -26.32 51.47
CA THR A 717 42.96 -26.50 50.04
C THR A 717 42.63 -27.93 49.63
N VAL A 718 41.83 -28.08 48.57
CA VAL A 718 41.48 -29.37 47.97
C VAL A 718 42.67 -29.89 47.16
N GLN A 719 43.10 -31.11 47.46
CA GLN A 719 44.22 -31.80 46.81
C GLN A 719 43.80 -32.47 45.50
N SER A 720 44.78 -33.02 44.77
CA SER A 720 44.58 -33.74 43.51
C SER A 720 43.61 -34.93 43.62
N THR A 721 43.49 -35.51 44.81
CA THR A 721 42.57 -36.63 45.11
C THR A 721 41.14 -36.17 45.49
N GLY A 722 40.89 -34.85 45.51
CA GLY A 722 39.65 -34.25 46.02
C GLY A 722 39.58 -34.14 47.53
N ALA A 723 40.56 -34.69 48.24
CA ALA A 723 40.64 -34.61 49.70
C ALA A 723 41.08 -33.22 50.16
N TYR A 724 40.62 -32.81 51.34
CA TYR A 724 41.16 -31.68 52.08
C TYR A 724 41.33 -32.06 53.56
N SER A 725 42.22 -31.34 54.25
CA SER A 725 42.49 -31.54 55.67
C SER A 725 42.70 -30.19 56.35
N TYR A 726 42.16 -30.02 57.55
CA TYR A 726 42.29 -28.79 58.33
C TYR A 726 42.41 -29.09 59.83
N PRO A 727 43.59 -28.87 60.44
CA PRO A 727 43.78 -29.01 61.87
C PRO A 727 43.21 -27.80 62.64
N VAL A 728 42.55 -28.06 63.76
CA VAL A 728 41.96 -27.07 64.66
C VAL A 728 42.29 -27.41 66.11
N VAL A 729 42.70 -26.42 66.90
CA VAL A 729 42.81 -26.56 68.36
C VAL A 729 41.49 -26.11 69.01
N VAL A 730 40.81 -27.01 69.72
CA VAL A 730 39.51 -26.73 70.33
C VAL A 730 39.63 -26.40 71.81
N LYS A 731 39.46 -25.12 72.18
CA LYS A 731 39.67 -24.63 73.57
C LYS A 731 38.39 -24.40 74.39
N LYS A 732 37.25 -24.20 73.75
CA LYS A 732 35.99 -23.90 74.46
C LYS A 732 35.19 -25.19 74.64
N ARG A 733 34.98 -25.56 75.93
CA ARG A 733 34.30 -26.77 76.41
C ARG A 733 32.84 -26.86 75.94
N GLY A 734 32.27 -28.05 76.02
CA GLY A 734 30.89 -28.39 75.63
C GLY A 734 30.78 -29.04 74.26
N LEU A 735 29.55 -29.31 73.81
CA LEU A 735 29.26 -29.86 72.48
C LEU A 735 29.45 -28.78 71.41
N ARG A 736 30.35 -29.03 70.46
CA ARG A 736 30.69 -28.09 69.38
C ARG A 736 30.29 -28.66 68.03
N GLN A 737 29.64 -27.85 67.21
CA GLN A 737 29.22 -28.22 65.86
C GLN A 737 30.11 -27.57 64.82
N PHE A 738 30.59 -28.37 63.88
CA PHE A 738 31.46 -27.96 62.79
C PHE A 738 30.84 -28.33 61.46
N ARG A 739 31.15 -27.57 60.40
CA ARG A 739 30.82 -27.93 59.03
C ARG A 739 31.92 -27.52 58.08
N ALA A 740 31.97 -28.18 56.94
CA ALA A 740 32.71 -27.72 55.79
C ALA A 740 31.77 -27.05 54.79
N TYR A 741 32.23 -25.94 54.24
CA TYR A 741 31.44 -25.08 53.40
C TYR A 741 32.28 -24.63 52.21
N LYS A 742 31.91 -25.06 51.01
CA LYS A 742 32.48 -24.54 49.77
C LYS A 742 31.61 -23.38 49.31
N ALA A 743 32.17 -22.19 49.36
CA ALA A 743 31.50 -20.97 48.95
C ALA A 743 31.61 -20.80 47.42
N SER A 744 30.59 -20.17 46.82
CA SER A 744 30.46 -19.97 45.37
C SER A 744 31.53 -19.05 44.75
N ASN A 745 32.50 -18.59 45.53
CA ASN A 745 33.37 -17.44 45.26
C ASN A 745 34.72 -17.79 44.59
N ASN A 746 34.96 -19.04 44.17
CA ASN A 746 36.07 -19.34 43.25
C ASN A 746 35.66 -19.04 41.79
N CYS A 747 35.24 -17.81 41.54
CA CYS A 747 34.80 -17.29 40.25
C CYS A 747 35.99 -16.85 39.38
N SER A 748 37.06 -17.64 39.25
CA SER A 748 38.24 -17.18 38.50
C SER A 748 37.95 -16.92 37.01
N LEU A 749 36.79 -17.34 36.49
CA LEU A 749 36.36 -17.09 35.10
C LEU A 749 34.84 -16.82 34.95
N GLY A 750 34.13 -16.42 36.02
CA GLY A 750 32.68 -16.14 35.96
C GLY A 750 31.77 -17.38 35.90
N PHE A 751 32.27 -18.53 36.37
CA PHE A 751 31.51 -19.78 36.51
C PHE A 751 31.19 -20.02 37.99
N CYS A 752 29.91 -19.90 38.35
CA CYS A 752 29.47 -20.07 39.72
C CYS A 752 28.93 -21.48 39.95
N GLU A 753 29.21 -22.02 41.14
CA GLU A 753 28.35 -23.04 41.73
C GLU A 753 26.96 -22.40 41.98
N LEU A 754 25.90 -22.96 41.41
CA LEU A 754 24.55 -22.36 41.47
C LEU A 754 24.02 -22.22 42.91
N ARG A 755 24.56 -23.00 43.85
CA ARG A 755 24.32 -22.89 45.29
C ARG A 755 25.56 -23.35 46.07
N PRO A 756 25.90 -22.70 47.19
CA PRO A 756 26.99 -23.17 48.04
C PRO A 756 26.79 -24.62 48.51
N ALA A 757 27.83 -25.45 48.40
CA ALA A 757 27.82 -26.80 48.93
C ALA A 757 28.31 -26.85 50.37
N LYS A 758 27.48 -27.39 51.26
CA LYS A 758 27.82 -27.63 52.68
C LYS A 758 27.83 -29.13 52.96
N SER A 759 28.75 -29.55 53.81
CA SER A 759 28.70 -30.89 54.40
C SER A 759 27.60 -30.98 55.46
N ALA A 760 27.28 -32.21 55.86
CA ALA A 760 26.61 -32.46 57.13
C ALA A 760 27.43 -31.86 58.30
N ILE A 761 26.72 -31.56 59.39
CA ILE A 761 27.33 -31.02 60.62
C ILE A 761 28.00 -32.16 61.38
N VAL A 762 29.28 -32.00 61.72
CA VAL A 762 30.01 -32.92 62.61
C VAL A 762 30.00 -32.34 64.02
N GLN A 763 29.70 -33.17 65.01
CA GLN A 763 29.70 -32.77 66.41
C GLN A 763 30.95 -33.30 67.12
N VAL A 764 31.57 -32.46 67.95
CA VAL A 764 32.72 -32.83 68.78
C VAL A 764 32.47 -32.36 70.21
N THR A 765 32.52 -33.28 71.16
CA THR A 765 32.39 -33.00 72.60
C THR A 765 33.75 -32.62 73.17
N VAL A 766 33.86 -31.41 73.73
CA VAL A 766 35.10 -30.93 74.35
C VAL A 766 34.93 -30.95 75.88
N ARG A 767 35.60 -31.92 76.53
CA ARG A 767 35.60 -32.10 77.99
C ARG A 767 36.53 -31.10 78.68
#